data_AF-A0A9Q7V084-F1
#
_entry.id   AF-A0A9Q7V084-F1
#
_cell.length_a   1.000
_cell.length_b   1.000
_cell.length_c   1.000
_cell.angle_alpha   90.00
_cell.angle_beta   90.00
_cell.angle_gamma   90.00
#
_symmetry.space_group_name_H-M   'P 1'
#
loop_
_entity.id
_entity.type
_entity.pdbx_description
1 polymer ?
#
loop_
_entity_poly.entity_id
_entity_poly.type
_entity_poly.pdbx_seq_one_letter_code
_entity_poly.pdbx_strand_id
1 'polypeptide(L)'
;MKNILFYLEPDVELGDALFRFATLRSIILPAAKALLAADPELNVCILAGEAVVLEAKKQNLIPGQITVKIIAQSELRALYPDYLSASEAWMSATADHSKTDCMADLVRKKVGGFEPDVILSYESSCSFLSAAFPSAIIINEMFGAFSRAPFPSLATLDCRGLFSESTQVAIADYLASIDLSNDERRILRDFRRLCTKAIAQNFPFKRFVDDLHSRFDAVVLLACQIDGYFAYDRFANHGDQYSMVRYVLQNLPSNVGVVVTEHGYRRQIDAEKVQILKNEYPNFVYFENESNIPGVSQFLAPYVDGVASVSSSLAYQAALWQKPYYSLGRSQVDVFSCDRDIKLFAARVLKHEAVNFDALLYGIIAHLNFSYRSQIFNGSVYLNILRKFWNAGRTGSLDEVFCSRKSPDEMRAILLEDARPWLLTQEMQRFKPIIAVDHLRVSFAECKAVSFDLFDTLAERDVVEPHELFLFIEPRVQKLVGNKNFRFHHFRRVAEADARRPTNGEFEITLDQIYERFEEISGIPGRYIDAIKKLEIDAEKALVRPKSKMIREYKFAKLLMDVRSVITDIYLPGNVIEDILDSIGVVGYDHLLVSAEEKTRKQNGSIYPGYLSLLSSQYGIQAQQALHVGDNEVADGTMAKRYGMRHYVFPKAMQNYKRSQVGAILLKAYAGGGVSSSIMNGMIANRFYSASWNKIDKDSLFDGDPYRYGFQALGPLVLGFTQWLYRRAKLHGQDKLYFLARDGWVLKQAYDLMYGDVEGAPISEYLYCSRRAVMVPSLERVECIFELASQSFNARPLNEFLDARFGLEWNREIESIAKEFGYSSKHIISPHYEQVKLMAFLERISALILENARVERIAYLDYLDSIGFVQAVQAGGASVVDIGYSGSMQLYLQKMLNTTDIGGFYFLTHHHARDLFNTSIFEGFLQNLDDHKTAWRHPLNDHVFIFEAALSSLEGSVIRMTGKGTARKIEFLEAEEEAHRRFLVANIHRGTVDFIRSVVQRFDGYRFDFAFSPMLSSGLMFNFASSPAPRDAGMFVDFQVENIFGGGSVSLIANAHGRPVNDSLREHLLDQSKWKRGAAAIYAPAGKEAARPKETRLAPTNNGVKANHAGSMSTPKSANSMQQARKNRKLAKFRRNPYLFFSDSKKPALRRIRHFFNTEHMTGRMLSKLVRAVA
;
A
#
# COMPACT_ATOMS: atom_id res chain seq x y z
N MET A 1 -15.80 -53.41 26.28
CA MET A 1 -15.98 -52.72 25.00
C MET A 1 -15.82 -53.72 23.85
N LYS A 2 -16.92 -54.06 23.18
CA LYS A 2 -17.00 -54.89 21.96
C LYS A 2 -17.79 -54.20 20.85
N ASN A 3 -18.78 -53.36 21.17
CA ASN A 3 -19.68 -52.75 20.19
C ASN A 3 -19.35 -51.26 19.99
N ILE A 4 -19.04 -50.84 18.77
CA ILE A 4 -18.69 -49.45 18.44
C ILE A 4 -19.64 -48.93 17.37
N LEU A 5 -20.31 -47.80 17.65
CA LEU A 5 -21.17 -47.10 16.70
C LEU A 5 -20.48 -45.83 16.21
N PHE A 6 -20.28 -45.68 14.91
CA PHE A 6 -19.99 -44.40 14.30
C PHE A 6 -21.29 -43.73 13.86
N TYR A 7 -21.53 -42.52 14.37
CA TYR A 7 -22.62 -41.66 13.98
C TYR A 7 -22.09 -40.55 13.07
N LEU A 8 -22.54 -40.52 11.82
CA LEU A 8 -22.27 -39.45 10.87
C LEU A 8 -23.59 -38.74 10.57
N GLU A 9 -23.60 -37.41 10.70
CA GLU A 9 -24.79 -36.57 10.48
C GLU A 9 -25.57 -37.03 9.23
N PRO A 10 -26.79 -37.58 9.41
CA PRO A 10 -27.57 -38.13 8.30
C PRO A 10 -28.36 -37.08 7.52
N ASP A 11 -28.54 -35.86 8.05
CA ASP A 11 -29.28 -34.79 7.36
C ASP A 11 -28.49 -34.19 6.18
N VAL A 12 -29.22 -33.58 5.23
CA VAL A 12 -28.67 -32.85 4.09
C VAL A 12 -28.27 -31.44 4.54
N GLU A 13 -26.97 -31.26 4.75
CA GLU A 13 -26.37 -29.97 5.12
C GLU A 13 -26.10 -29.12 3.87
N LEU A 14 -26.33 -27.81 3.98
CA LEU A 14 -26.05 -26.82 2.92
C LEU A 14 -26.70 -27.11 1.55
N GLY A 15 -27.75 -27.95 1.53
CA GLY A 15 -28.43 -28.39 0.30
C GLY A 15 -27.65 -29.43 -0.52
N ASP A 16 -26.59 -30.02 0.04
CA ASP A 16 -25.74 -31.01 -0.62
C ASP A 16 -25.82 -32.36 0.09
N ALA A 17 -26.55 -33.30 -0.51
CA ALA A 17 -26.76 -34.64 0.07
C ALA A 17 -25.48 -35.50 0.15
N LEU A 18 -24.38 -35.07 -0.47
CA LEU A 18 -23.08 -35.73 -0.40
C LEU A 18 -22.05 -34.95 0.43
N PHE A 19 -22.45 -33.88 1.11
CA PHE A 19 -21.55 -33.04 1.90
C PHE A 19 -20.65 -33.86 2.85
N ARG A 20 -21.22 -34.83 3.57
CA ARG A 20 -20.50 -35.73 4.50
C ARG A 20 -19.82 -36.94 3.86
N PHE A 21 -19.92 -37.14 2.54
CA PHE A 21 -19.32 -38.29 1.86
C PHE A 21 -17.79 -38.33 2.00
N ALA A 22 -17.14 -37.16 1.93
CA ALA A 22 -15.70 -37.06 2.11
C ALA A 22 -15.25 -37.54 3.51
N THR A 23 -16.02 -37.21 4.54
CA THR A 23 -15.80 -37.65 5.94
C THR A 23 -15.96 -39.16 6.07
N LEU A 24 -17.05 -39.74 5.54
CA LEU A 24 -17.25 -41.18 5.57
C LEU A 24 -16.07 -41.92 4.91
N ARG A 25 -15.70 -41.49 3.70
CA ARG A 25 -14.65 -42.12 2.90
C ARG A 25 -13.27 -42.00 3.53
N SER A 26 -12.94 -40.83 4.05
CA SER A 26 -11.54 -40.47 4.37
C SER A 26 -11.22 -40.53 5.86
N ILE A 27 -12.23 -40.63 6.73
CA ILE A 27 -12.07 -40.64 8.18
C ILE A 27 -12.70 -41.88 8.81
N ILE A 28 -14.03 -42.00 8.73
CA ILE A 28 -14.78 -43.05 9.46
C ILE A 28 -14.43 -44.45 8.94
N LEU A 29 -14.48 -44.67 7.62
CA LEU A 29 -14.19 -45.99 7.05
C LEU A 29 -12.73 -46.43 7.32
N PRO A 30 -11.69 -45.59 7.14
CA PRO A 30 -10.33 -45.93 7.53
C PRO A 30 -10.18 -46.26 9.02
N ALA A 31 -10.79 -45.47 9.91
CA ALA A 31 -10.74 -45.71 11.36
C ALA A 31 -11.42 -47.04 11.74
N ALA A 32 -12.60 -47.31 11.20
CA ALA A 32 -13.33 -48.56 11.42
C ALA A 32 -12.55 -49.78 10.90
N LYS A 33 -11.95 -49.69 9.72
CA LYS A 33 -11.08 -50.75 9.16
C LYS A 33 -9.87 -51.01 10.04
N ALA A 34 -9.25 -49.95 10.55
CA ALA A 34 -8.10 -50.07 11.44
C ALA A 34 -8.48 -50.78 12.75
N LEU A 35 -9.61 -50.43 13.37
CA LEU A 35 -10.11 -51.09 14.58
C LEU A 35 -10.36 -52.59 14.36
N LEU A 36 -11.07 -52.96 13.30
CA LEU A 36 -11.34 -54.37 12.96
C LEU A 36 -10.05 -55.16 12.65
N ALA A 37 -9.05 -54.50 12.06
CA ALA A 37 -7.75 -55.12 11.83
C ALA A 37 -6.97 -55.37 13.14
N ALA A 38 -7.16 -54.55 14.16
CA ALA A 38 -6.52 -54.70 15.46
C ALA A 38 -7.23 -55.72 16.36
N ASP A 39 -8.55 -55.83 16.26
CA ASP A 39 -9.37 -56.77 17.02
C ASP A 39 -10.59 -57.21 16.18
N PRO A 40 -10.50 -58.38 15.50
CA PRO A 40 -11.60 -58.88 14.66
C PRO A 40 -12.87 -59.26 15.42
N GLU A 41 -12.84 -59.33 16.76
CA GLU A 41 -14.04 -59.57 17.58
C GLU A 41 -14.89 -58.30 17.79
N LEU A 42 -14.40 -57.13 17.38
CA LEU A 42 -15.18 -55.89 17.47
C LEU A 42 -16.37 -55.93 16.51
N ASN A 43 -17.52 -55.49 17.00
CA ASN A 43 -18.71 -55.27 16.19
C ASN A 43 -18.85 -53.78 15.88
N VAL A 44 -18.57 -53.40 14.64
CA VAL A 44 -18.57 -52.00 14.19
C VAL A 44 -19.80 -51.70 13.35
N CYS A 45 -20.59 -50.74 13.81
CA CYS A 45 -21.75 -50.21 13.10
C CYS A 45 -21.50 -48.75 12.67
N ILE A 46 -21.93 -48.38 11.45
CA ILE A 46 -21.97 -46.99 10.98
C ILE A 46 -23.43 -46.62 10.73
N LEU A 47 -23.89 -45.53 11.32
CA LEU A 47 -25.17 -44.90 11.04
C LEU A 47 -24.94 -43.59 10.29
N ALA A 48 -25.49 -43.47 9.08
CA ALA A 48 -25.30 -42.31 8.22
C ALA A 48 -26.51 -42.07 7.29
N GLY A 49 -26.51 -40.95 6.57
CA GLY A 49 -27.56 -40.59 5.61
C GLY A 49 -27.59 -41.49 4.38
N GLU A 50 -28.79 -41.69 3.82
CA GLU A 50 -29.02 -42.59 2.68
C GLU A 50 -28.13 -42.28 1.46
N ALA A 51 -28.08 -41.02 1.01
CA ALA A 51 -27.32 -40.62 -0.16
C ALA A 51 -25.82 -40.90 -0.02
N VAL A 52 -25.25 -40.56 1.14
CA VAL A 52 -23.84 -40.80 1.47
C VAL A 52 -23.50 -42.29 1.44
N VAL A 53 -24.36 -43.13 2.03
CA VAL A 53 -24.16 -44.59 2.06
C VAL A 53 -24.32 -45.21 0.67
N LEU A 54 -25.31 -44.77 -0.11
CA LEU A 54 -25.51 -45.25 -1.48
C LEU A 54 -24.31 -44.92 -2.38
N GLU A 55 -23.76 -43.71 -2.28
CA GLU A 55 -22.55 -43.34 -3.02
C GLU A 55 -21.32 -44.16 -2.56
N ALA A 56 -21.21 -44.44 -1.26
CA ALA A 56 -20.14 -45.32 -0.74
C ALA A 56 -20.26 -46.76 -1.22
N LYS A 57 -21.48 -47.31 -1.31
CA LYS A 57 -21.75 -48.64 -1.90
C LYS A 57 -21.44 -48.67 -3.38
N LYS A 58 -21.85 -47.65 -4.13
CA LYS A 58 -21.56 -47.50 -5.56
C LYS A 58 -20.05 -47.48 -5.85
N GLN A 59 -19.25 -46.89 -4.96
CA GLN A 59 -17.79 -46.88 -5.05
C GLN A 59 -17.11 -48.10 -4.38
N ASN A 60 -17.87 -49.10 -3.91
CA ASN A 60 -17.39 -50.31 -3.23
C ASN A 60 -16.46 -50.03 -2.02
N LEU A 61 -16.77 -49.00 -1.24
CA LEU A 61 -15.89 -48.55 -0.14
C LEU A 61 -16.11 -49.28 1.20
N ILE A 62 -17.30 -49.87 1.38
CA ILE A 62 -17.76 -50.47 2.64
C ILE A 62 -17.38 -51.97 2.67
N PRO A 63 -16.51 -52.42 3.60
CA PRO A 63 -16.19 -53.83 3.80
C PRO A 63 -17.38 -54.63 4.31
N GLY A 64 -17.45 -55.93 3.98
CA GLY A 64 -18.51 -56.82 4.45
C GLY A 64 -18.56 -57.04 5.98
N GLN A 65 -17.47 -56.73 6.71
CA GLN A 65 -17.39 -56.83 8.17
C GLN A 65 -17.99 -55.62 8.90
N ILE A 66 -18.28 -54.52 8.19
CA ILE A 66 -18.85 -53.29 8.78
C ILE A 66 -20.34 -53.26 8.52
N THR A 67 -21.14 -53.20 9.60
CA THR A 67 -22.59 -53.05 9.47
C THR A 67 -22.94 -51.58 9.21
N VAL A 68 -23.62 -51.27 8.11
CA VAL A 68 -24.04 -49.90 7.81
C VAL A 68 -25.56 -49.76 7.84
N LYS A 69 -26.04 -48.81 8.64
CA LYS A 69 -27.44 -48.46 8.83
C LYS A 69 -27.70 -47.07 8.27
N ILE A 70 -28.93 -46.87 7.79
CA ILE A 70 -29.33 -45.67 7.05
C ILE A 70 -30.51 -45.00 7.76
N ILE A 71 -30.42 -43.69 7.94
CA ILE A 71 -31.58 -42.82 8.17
C ILE A 71 -31.92 -42.14 6.84
N ALA A 72 -33.17 -42.26 6.41
CA ALA A 72 -33.65 -41.62 5.19
C ALA A 72 -34.02 -40.16 5.48
N GLN A 73 -33.87 -39.31 4.46
CA GLN A 73 -34.13 -37.88 4.60
C GLN A 73 -35.60 -37.57 4.96
N SER A 74 -36.53 -38.38 4.47
CA SER A 74 -37.97 -38.27 4.78
C SER A 74 -38.28 -38.50 6.26
N GLU A 75 -37.47 -39.31 6.95
CA GLU A 75 -37.64 -39.60 8.38
C GLU A 75 -37.17 -38.41 9.24
N LEU A 76 -36.10 -37.72 8.82
CA LEU A 76 -35.61 -36.51 9.49
C LEU A 76 -36.55 -35.33 9.28
N ARG A 77 -37.05 -35.17 8.04
CA ARG A 77 -38.00 -34.08 7.69
C ARG A 77 -39.36 -34.21 8.40
N ALA A 78 -39.68 -35.38 8.93
CA ALA A 78 -40.85 -35.55 9.79
C ALA A 78 -40.65 -34.95 11.20
N LEU A 79 -39.40 -34.75 11.65
CA LEU A 79 -39.06 -34.22 12.99
C LEU A 79 -38.71 -32.72 12.94
N TYR A 80 -37.92 -32.33 11.94
CA TYR A 80 -37.42 -30.96 11.75
C TYR A 80 -37.58 -30.50 10.30
N PRO A 81 -37.92 -29.22 10.07
CA PRO A 81 -38.15 -28.69 8.72
C PRO A 81 -36.88 -28.67 7.87
N ASP A 82 -35.73 -28.42 8.51
CA ASP A 82 -34.41 -28.33 7.88
C ASP A 82 -33.31 -28.73 8.88
N TYR A 83 -32.10 -28.92 8.36
CA TYR A 83 -30.96 -29.41 9.15
C TYR A 83 -30.39 -28.38 10.13
N LEU A 84 -30.44 -27.08 9.80
CA LEU A 84 -29.86 -26.02 10.62
C LEU A 84 -30.71 -25.86 11.88
N SER A 85 -32.04 -25.84 11.71
CA SER A 85 -33.01 -25.88 12.80
C SER A 85 -32.81 -27.11 13.70
N ALA A 86 -32.52 -28.29 13.12
CA ALA A 86 -32.26 -29.51 13.89
C ALA A 86 -30.94 -29.41 14.69
N SER A 87 -29.86 -28.96 14.03
CA SER A 87 -28.54 -28.80 14.64
C SER A 87 -28.56 -27.77 15.78
N GLU A 88 -29.23 -26.63 15.57
CA GLU A 88 -29.41 -25.60 16.60
C GLU A 88 -30.19 -26.12 17.80
N ALA A 89 -31.27 -26.88 17.57
CA ALA A 89 -32.07 -27.46 18.64
C ALA A 89 -31.23 -28.42 19.50
N TRP A 90 -30.45 -29.30 18.87
CA TRP A 90 -29.63 -30.31 19.58
C TRP A 90 -28.38 -29.73 20.25
N MET A 91 -27.85 -28.62 19.75
CA MET A 91 -26.75 -27.86 20.38
C MET A 91 -27.23 -26.89 21.46
N SER A 92 -28.55 -26.76 21.69
CA SER A 92 -29.09 -25.90 22.75
C SER A 92 -29.36 -26.70 24.03
N ALA A 93 -29.09 -26.10 25.19
CA ALA A 93 -29.50 -26.63 26.49
C ALA A 93 -31.04 -26.68 26.68
N THR A 94 -31.81 -26.22 25.69
CA THR A 94 -33.27 -26.09 25.70
C THR A 94 -33.94 -27.02 24.67
N ALA A 95 -33.25 -28.10 24.25
CA ALA A 95 -33.79 -29.05 23.29
C ALA A 95 -35.19 -29.53 23.69
N ASP A 96 -36.13 -29.53 22.75
CA ASP A 96 -37.48 -30.08 22.96
C ASP A 96 -37.36 -31.57 23.30
N HIS A 97 -37.66 -31.93 24.55
CA HIS A 97 -37.54 -33.30 25.04
C HIS A 97 -38.37 -34.28 24.19
N SER A 98 -39.54 -33.87 23.70
CA SER A 98 -40.39 -34.70 22.84
C SER A 98 -39.70 -35.06 21.53
N LYS A 99 -39.08 -34.07 20.86
CA LYS A 99 -38.36 -34.31 19.60
C LYS A 99 -37.04 -35.05 19.80
N THR A 100 -36.39 -34.83 20.94
CA THR A 100 -35.16 -35.55 21.34
C THR A 100 -35.47 -37.04 21.52
N ASP A 101 -36.58 -37.36 22.19
CA ASP A 101 -37.05 -38.73 22.38
C ASP A 101 -37.45 -39.39 21.05
N CYS A 102 -38.18 -38.68 20.17
CA CYS A 102 -38.50 -39.19 18.84
C CYS A 102 -37.25 -39.51 18.00
N MET A 103 -36.21 -38.67 18.08
CA MET A 103 -34.94 -38.93 17.39
C MET A 103 -34.19 -40.12 18.02
N ALA A 104 -34.19 -40.22 19.34
CA ALA A 104 -33.61 -41.36 20.05
C ALA A 104 -34.29 -42.69 19.66
N ASP A 105 -35.62 -42.72 19.59
CA ASP A 105 -36.41 -43.87 19.15
C ASP A 105 -36.15 -44.24 17.69
N LEU A 106 -36.04 -43.24 16.80
CA LEU A 106 -35.66 -43.46 15.42
C LEU A 106 -34.28 -44.13 15.33
N VAL A 107 -33.28 -43.62 16.05
CA VAL A 107 -31.93 -44.19 16.07
C VAL A 107 -31.95 -45.62 16.60
N ARG A 108 -32.60 -45.90 17.74
CA ARG A 108 -32.74 -47.26 18.28
C ARG A 108 -33.38 -48.21 17.27
N LYS A 109 -34.47 -47.78 16.63
CA LYS A 109 -35.17 -48.57 15.60
C LYS A 109 -34.25 -48.90 14.41
N LYS A 110 -33.40 -47.97 13.99
CA LYS A 110 -32.49 -48.17 12.84
C LYS A 110 -31.34 -49.10 13.14
N VAL A 111 -30.72 -48.97 14.31
CA VAL A 111 -29.62 -49.86 14.69
C VAL A 111 -30.11 -51.24 15.14
N GLY A 112 -31.38 -51.35 15.56
CA GLY A 112 -32.02 -52.61 15.96
C GLY A 112 -31.51 -53.07 17.32
N GLY A 113 -31.26 -54.38 17.50
CA GLY A 113 -30.70 -54.92 18.75
C GLY A 113 -29.20 -54.66 18.97
N PHE A 114 -28.63 -53.65 18.30
CA PHE A 114 -27.21 -53.28 18.47
C PHE A 114 -27.08 -52.30 19.64
N GLU A 115 -26.44 -52.75 20.72
CA GLU A 115 -26.19 -51.95 21.93
C GLU A 115 -24.73 -51.45 21.94
N PRO A 116 -24.45 -50.17 21.63
CA PRO A 116 -23.09 -49.66 21.60
C PRO A 116 -22.47 -49.54 22.99
N ASP A 117 -21.18 -49.88 23.11
CA ASP A 117 -20.38 -49.52 24.28
C ASP A 117 -19.83 -48.09 24.14
N VAL A 118 -19.46 -47.71 22.92
CA VAL A 118 -18.90 -46.42 22.55
C VAL A 118 -19.59 -45.92 21.28
N ILE A 119 -19.94 -44.64 21.28
CA ILE A 119 -20.51 -43.94 20.14
C ILE A 119 -19.56 -42.82 19.74
N LEU A 120 -19.12 -42.83 18.48
CA LEU A 120 -18.25 -41.83 17.88
C LEU A 120 -19.12 -40.92 16.99
N SER A 121 -19.45 -39.72 17.46
CA SER A 121 -20.26 -38.76 16.70
C SER A 121 -19.37 -37.77 15.97
N TYR A 122 -19.41 -37.75 14.63
CA TYR A 122 -18.57 -36.83 13.86
C TYR A 122 -19.28 -35.49 13.59
N GLU A 123 -18.76 -34.40 14.16
CA GLU A 123 -19.18 -33.01 13.98
C GLU A 123 -20.69 -32.75 14.12
N SER A 124 -21.38 -33.57 14.92
CA SER A 124 -22.80 -33.40 15.27
C SER A 124 -22.98 -33.54 16.78
N SER A 125 -23.63 -32.54 17.38
CA SER A 125 -24.01 -32.61 18.79
C SER A 125 -25.31 -33.40 18.89
N CYS A 126 -25.25 -34.54 19.57
CA CYS A 126 -26.36 -35.50 19.55
C CYS A 126 -26.79 -35.85 20.98
N SER A 127 -27.39 -34.89 21.69
CA SER A 127 -27.96 -35.12 23.02
C SER A 127 -28.94 -36.31 23.05
N PHE A 128 -29.65 -36.56 21.94
CA PHE A 128 -30.53 -37.71 21.77
C PHE A 128 -29.80 -39.06 21.78
N LEU A 129 -28.50 -39.14 21.48
CA LEU A 129 -27.74 -40.40 21.55
C LEU A 129 -27.58 -40.86 23.00
N SER A 130 -27.44 -39.93 23.95
CA SER A 130 -27.41 -40.25 25.39
C SER A 130 -28.76 -40.80 25.85
N ALA A 131 -29.86 -40.26 25.33
CA ALA A 131 -31.20 -40.78 25.58
C ALA A 131 -31.39 -42.16 24.92
N ALA A 132 -30.89 -42.34 23.70
CA ALA A 132 -30.98 -43.60 22.97
C ALA A 132 -30.21 -44.74 23.66
N PHE A 133 -28.99 -44.47 24.14
CA PHE A 133 -28.09 -45.45 24.73
C PHE A 133 -27.42 -44.92 26.02
N PRO A 134 -28.12 -44.92 27.16
CA PRO A 134 -27.62 -44.31 28.40
C PRO A 134 -26.35 -44.94 28.98
N SER A 135 -26.05 -46.18 28.60
CA SER A 135 -24.86 -46.92 29.04
C SER A 135 -23.63 -46.73 28.15
N ALA A 136 -23.81 -46.11 26.97
CA ALA A 136 -22.75 -45.90 26.00
C ALA A 136 -21.97 -44.61 26.31
N ILE A 137 -20.65 -44.64 26.08
CA ILE A 137 -19.84 -43.41 26.13
C ILE A 137 -19.87 -42.74 24.77
N ILE A 138 -20.29 -41.48 24.74
CA ILE A 138 -20.32 -40.66 23.53
C ILE A 138 -19.06 -39.84 23.47
N ILE A 139 -18.36 -39.95 22.34
CA ILE A 139 -17.16 -39.19 22.04
C ILE A 139 -17.44 -38.43 20.75
N ASN A 140 -17.44 -37.11 20.85
CA ASN A 140 -17.58 -36.22 19.71
C ASN A 140 -16.22 -36.11 19.01
N GLU A 141 -16.20 -36.44 17.73
CA GLU A 141 -15.04 -36.35 16.86
C GLU A 141 -15.18 -35.16 15.92
N MET A 142 -14.13 -34.35 15.79
CA MET A 142 -14.03 -33.31 14.77
C MET A 142 -12.58 -33.10 14.37
N PHE A 143 -12.32 -32.26 13.36
CA PHE A 143 -10.95 -31.83 13.08
C PHE A 143 -10.35 -31.09 14.29
N GLY A 144 -9.11 -31.44 14.63
CA GLY A 144 -8.33 -30.79 15.69
C GLY A 144 -7.69 -29.47 15.24
N ALA A 145 -6.67 -29.02 15.98
CA ALA A 145 -6.03 -27.72 15.75
C ALA A 145 -5.52 -27.54 14.30
N PHE A 146 -5.05 -28.61 13.68
CA PHE A 146 -4.54 -28.61 12.31
C PHE A 146 -5.12 -29.75 11.47
N SER A 147 -5.42 -29.48 10.19
CA SER A 147 -6.00 -30.47 9.27
C SER A 147 -5.50 -30.39 7.83
N ARG A 148 -4.92 -29.26 7.39
CA ARG A 148 -4.44 -29.04 6.02
C ARG A 148 -2.91 -29.11 5.96
N ALA A 149 -2.35 -29.58 4.84
CA ALA A 149 -0.91 -29.62 4.63
C ALA A 149 -0.33 -28.20 4.63
N PRO A 150 0.84 -27.93 5.25
CA PRO A 150 1.87 -28.90 5.63
C PRO A 150 1.70 -29.45 7.04
N PHE A 151 0.67 -29.05 7.77
CA PHE A 151 0.46 -29.50 9.15
C PHE A 151 0.02 -30.98 9.22
N PRO A 152 0.21 -31.64 10.38
CA PRO A 152 -0.42 -32.92 10.63
C PRO A 152 -1.95 -32.82 10.52
N SER A 153 -2.58 -33.95 10.21
CA SER A 153 -4.04 -34.06 10.27
C SER A 153 -4.41 -34.53 11.67
N LEU A 154 -5.00 -33.65 12.46
CA LEU A 154 -5.39 -33.92 13.83
C LEU A 154 -6.91 -34.04 13.93
N ALA A 155 -7.35 -34.87 14.88
CA ALA A 155 -8.72 -34.95 15.35
C ALA A 155 -8.80 -34.48 16.80
N THR A 156 -9.96 -34.01 17.22
CA THR A 156 -10.33 -33.85 18.63
C THR A 156 -11.30 -34.97 18.98
N LEU A 157 -11.10 -35.60 20.14
CA LEU A 157 -12.04 -36.56 20.74
C LEU A 157 -12.54 -35.96 22.06
N ASP A 158 -13.82 -35.61 22.13
CA ASP A 158 -14.37 -34.83 23.25
C ASP A 158 -15.69 -35.44 23.76
N CYS A 159 -15.76 -35.76 25.06
CA CYS A 159 -16.96 -36.34 25.68
C CYS A 159 -17.92 -35.28 26.25
N ARG A 160 -17.52 -34.00 26.26
CA ARG A 160 -18.29 -32.91 26.87
C ARG A 160 -19.18 -32.20 25.85
N GLY A 161 -18.64 -31.89 24.67
CA GLY A 161 -19.37 -31.18 23.64
C GLY A 161 -18.48 -30.66 22.51
N LEU A 162 -19.08 -29.89 21.61
CA LEU A 162 -18.40 -29.28 20.46
C LEU A 162 -18.28 -27.76 20.64
N PHE A 163 -17.33 -27.14 19.93
CA PHE A 163 -17.15 -25.68 19.88
C PHE A 163 -17.12 -25.02 21.29
N SER A 164 -18.03 -24.11 21.59
CA SER A 164 -18.07 -23.38 22.88
C SER A 164 -18.28 -24.28 24.10
N GLU A 165 -18.83 -25.48 23.92
CA GLU A 165 -19.11 -26.44 24.99
C GLU A 165 -18.02 -27.51 25.13
N SER A 166 -16.98 -27.44 24.30
CA SER A 166 -15.87 -28.40 24.31
C SER A 166 -15.05 -28.35 25.60
N THR A 167 -14.38 -29.46 25.88
CA THR A 167 -13.41 -29.58 26.97
C THR A 167 -12.30 -28.54 26.83
N GLN A 168 -11.87 -28.21 25.60
CA GLN A 168 -10.88 -27.16 25.35
C GLN A 168 -11.24 -25.83 26.03
N VAL A 169 -12.51 -25.40 25.92
CA VAL A 169 -12.96 -24.15 26.55
C VAL A 169 -12.99 -24.30 28.07
N ALA A 170 -13.46 -25.45 28.57
CA ALA A 170 -13.58 -25.72 29.99
C ALA A 170 -12.23 -25.71 30.73
N ILE A 171 -11.14 -26.12 30.08
CA ILE A 171 -9.80 -26.20 30.68
C ILE A 171 -8.80 -25.18 30.11
N ALA A 172 -9.24 -24.20 29.32
CA ALA A 172 -8.36 -23.26 28.64
C ALA A 172 -7.41 -22.52 29.60
N ASP A 173 -7.92 -22.03 30.74
CA ASP A 173 -7.14 -21.33 31.75
C ASP A 173 -6.06 -22.24 32.36
N TYR A 174 -6.41 -23.50 32.61
CA TYR A 174 -5.45 -24.51 33.07
C TYR A 174 -4.36 -24.72 32.01
N LEU A 175 -4.72 -24.94 30.75
CA LEU A 175 -3.75 -25.16 29.66
C LEU A 175 -2.84 -23.95 29.43
N ALA A 176 -3.38 -22.73 29.54
CA ALA A 176 -2.62 -21.49 29.42
C ALA A 176 -1.63 -21.29 30.58
N SER A 177 -1.92 -21.85 31.76
CA SER A 177 -1.05 -21.79 32.95
C SER A 177 0.13 -22.78 32.93
N ILE A 178 0.14 -23.75 32.00
CA ILE A 178 1.20 -24.76 31.92
C ILE A 178 2.53 -24.11 31.52
N ASP A 179 3.58 -24.36 32.31
CA ASP A 179 4.94 -24.03 31.90
C ASP A 179 5.50 -25.11 30.97
N LEU A 180 5.90 -24.71 29.77
CA LEU A 180 6.50 -25.61 28.80
C LEU A 180 7.96 -25.87 29.15
N SER A 181 8.35 -27.15 29.19
CA SER A 181 9.76 -27.51 29.35
C SER A 181 10.60 -27.05 28.16
N ASN A 182 11.94 -27.01 28.34
CA ASN A 182 12.85 -26.64 27.26
C ASN A 182 12.71 -27.56 26.03
N ASP A 183 12.43 -28.84 26.23
CA ASP A 183 12.22 -29.81 25.15
C ASP A 183 10.92 -29.55 24.39
N GLU A 184 9.85 -29.17 25.09
CA GLU A 184 8.55 -28.87 24.49
C GLU A 184 8.59 -27.57 23.68
N ARG A 185 9.26 -26.54 24.22
CA ARG A 185 9.55 -25.29 23.50
C ARG A 185 10.39 -25.55 22.24
N ARG A 186 11.37 -26.48 22.32
CA ARG A 186 12.18 -26.90 21.17
C ARG A 186 11.34 -27.62 20.11
N ILE A 187 10.45 -28.53 20.50
CA ILE A 187 9.54 -29.23 19.57
C ILE A 187 8.65 -28.22 18.83
N LEU A 188 8.06 -27.26 19.53
CA LEU A 188 7.21 -26.24 18.89
C LEU A 188 8.02 -25.34 17.93
N ARG A 189 9.25 -24.98 18.29
CA ARG A 189 10.18 -24.25 17.41
C ARG A 189 10.54 -25.05 16.16
N ASP A 190 10.86 -26.32 16.31
CA ASP A 190 11.17 -27.21 15.17
C ASP A 190 9.95 -27.43 14.28
N PHE A 191 8.75 -27.48 14.86
CA PHE A 191 7.50 -27.53 14.11
C PHE A 191 7.29 -26.26 13.28
N ARG A 192 7.51 -25.07 13.88
CA ARG A 192 7.50 -23.79 13.16
C ARG A 192 8.51 -23.77 12.01
N ARG A 193 9.74 -24.27 12.21
CA ARG A 193 10.78 -24.38 11.16
C ARG A 193 10.28 -25.25 10.00
N LEU A 194 9.75 -26.44 10.29
CA LEU A 194 9.22 -27.36 9.28
C LEU A 194 8.11 -26.72 8.45
N CYS A 195 7.11 -26.13 9.12
CA CYS A 195 5.98 -25.48 8.44
C CYS A 195 6.43 -24.26 7.63
N THR A 196 7.32 -23.43 8.19
CA THR A 196 7.88 -22.26 7.51
C THR A 196 8.57 -22.67 6.21
N LYS A 197 9.44 -23.69 6.26
CA LYS A 197 10.14 -24.18 5.06
C LYS A 197 9.16 -24.63 3.99
N ALA A 198 8.16 -25.42 4.35
CA ALA A 198 7.19 -25.96 3.41
C ALA A 198 6.35 -24.85 2.75
N ILE A 199 5.86 -23.88 3.54
CA ILE A 199 5.06 -22.74 3.05
C ILE A 199 5.93 -21.83 2.17
N ALA A 200 7.13 -21.45 2.63
CA ALA A 200 8.02 -20.53 1.93
C ALA A 200 8.56 -21.08 0.60
N GLN A 201 8.80 -22.40 0.51
CA GLN A 201 9.20 -23.05 -0.74
C GLN A 201 8.08 -23.11 -1.79
N ASN A 202 6.83 -23.13 -1.33
CA ASN A 202 5.64 -23.30 -2.15
C ASN A 202 4.81 -22.01 -2.25
N PHE A 203 5.36 -20.84 -1.90
CA PHE A 203 4.59 -19.63 -1.69
C PHE A 203 4.13 -18.98 -3.02
N PRO A 204 2.82 -18.88 -3.30
CA PRO A 204 2.33 -18.31 -4.56
C PRO A 204 1.97 -16.82 -4.46
N PHE A 205 2.00 -16.24 -3.26
CA PHE A 205 1.42 -14.91 -3.00
C PHE A 205 2.46 -13.82 -2.69
N LYS A 206 3.73 -14.00 -3.06
CA LYS A 206 4.81 -13.05 -2.74
C LYS A 206 4.50 -11.63 -3.20
N ARG A 207 4.09 -11.46 -4.47
CA ARG A 207 3.74 -10.15 -5.03
C ARG A 207 2.54 -9.52 -4.33
N PHE A 208 1.52 -10.34 -4.04
CA PHE A 208 0.31 -9.88 -3.36
C PHE A 208 0.65 -9.35 -1.95
N VAL A 209 1.43 -10.09 -1.16
CA VAL A 209 1.86 -9.66 0.17
C VAL A 209 2.76 -8.43 0.12
N ASP A 210 3.74 -8.38 -0.80
CA ASP A 210 4.61 -7.21 -0.95
C ASP A 210 3.81 -5.95 -1.31
N ASP A 211 2.78 -6.07 -2.15
CA ASP A 211 1.87 -4.98 -2.50
C ASP A 211 1.05 -4.49 -1.30
N LEU A 212 0.46 -5.41 -0.52
CA LEU A 212 -0.31 -5.04 0.68
C LEU A 212 0.51 -4.22 1.67
N HIS A 213 1.72 -4.69 1.98
CA HIS A 213 2.63 -4.02 2.91
C HIS A 213 3.25 -2.72 2.35
N SER A 214 3.05 -2.43 1.06
CA SER A 214 3.40 -1.13 0.49
C SER A 214 2.27 -0.09 0.60
N ARG A 215 1.03 -0.58 0.67
CA ARG A 215 -0.20 0.23 0.72
C ARG A 215 -0.70 0.50 2.13
N PHE A 216 -0.44 -0.42 3.06
CA PHE A 216 -0.97 -0.39 4.43
C PHE A 216 0.17 -0.48 5.46
N ASP A 217 -0.05 0.12 6.63
CA ASP A 217 0.91 0.09 7.73
C ASP A 217 0.91 -1.29 8.41
N ALA A 218 -0.25 -1.93 8.47
CA ALA A 218 -0.43 -3.30 8.94
C ALA A 218 -1.54 -4.02 8.15
N VAL A 219 -1.53 -5.35 8.20
CA VAL A 219 -2.48 -6.20 7.45
C VAL A 219 -3.17 -7.20 8.38
N VAL A 220 -4.50 -7.26 8.32
CA VAL A 220 -5.33 -8.25 9.00
C VAL A 220 -5.91 -9.24 7.99
N LEU A 221 -5.81 -10.53 8.28
CA LEU A 221 -6.49 -11.58 7.54
C LEU A 221 -7.85 -11.86 8.20
N LEU A 222 -8.93 -11.58 7.48
CA LEU A 222 -10.30 -11.94 7.86
C LEU A 222 -10.74 -13.17 7.06
N ALA A 223 -10.95 -14.28 7.76
CA ALA A 223 -11.36 -15.52 7.13
C ALA A 223 -12.87 -15.71 7.24
N CYS A 224 -13.56 -15.56 6.10
CA CYS A 224 -14.97 -15.86 5.99
C CYS A 224 -15.22 -17.37 6.01
N GLN A 225 -16.36 -17.73 6.61
CA GLN A 225 -16.84 -19.09 6.74
C GLN A 225 -18.04 -19.31 5.80
N ILE A 226 -18.91 -20.27 6.08
CA ILE A 226 -20.04 -20.63 5.21
C ILE A 226 -21.31 -20.17 5.91
N ASP A 227 -22.11 -19.33 5.24
CA ASP A 227 -23.43 -18.92 5.72
C ASP A 227 -24.40 -20.10 5.69
N GLY A 228 -25.27 -20.17 6.69
CA GLY A 228 -26.22 -21.25 6.86
C GLY A 228 -25.60 -22.54 7.37
N TYR A 229 -24.34 -22.53 7.83
CA TYR A 229 -23.67 -23.66 8.49
C TYR A 229 -23.59 -23.41 9.99
N PHE A 230 -24.03 -24.35 10.81
CA PHE A 230 -24.15 -24.16 12.27
C PHE A 230 -22.85 -23.69 12.93
N ALA A 231 -21.68 -24.12 12.44
CA ALA A 231 -20.39 -23.71 13.01
C ALA A 231 -20.09 -22.22 12.83
N TYR A 232 -20.76 -21.54 11.91
CA TYR A 232 -20.77 -20.08 11.80
C TYR A 232 -22.01 -19.50 12.49
N ASP A 233 -23.21 -19.81 11.99
CA ASP A 233 -24.47 -19.16 12.36
C ASP A 233 -24.76 -19.19 13.87
N ARG A 234 -24.41 -20.29 14.55
CA ARG A 234 -24.64 -20.42 16.00
C ARG A 234 -23.70 -19.57 16.84
N PHE A 235 -22.47 -19.38 16.37
CA PHE A 235 -21.37 -18.85 17.17
C PHE A 235 -20.96 -17.43 16.75
N ALA A 236 -21.35 -16.97 15.57
CA ALA A 236 -21.03 -15.64 15.07
C ALA A 236 -21.85 -14.55 15.79
N ASN A 237 -21.25 -13.37 15.95
CA ASN A 237 -21.98 -12.18 16.40
C ASN A 237 -22.79 -11.51 15.28
N HIS A 238 -22.69 -12.01 14.05
CA HIS A 238 -23.29 -11.43 12.84
C HIS A 238 -23.97 -12.51 12.02
N GLY A 239 -25.12 -12.20 11.43
CA GLY A 239 -25.96 -13.19 10.72
C GLY A 239 -25.40 -13.71 9.40
N ASP A 240 -24.45 -13.00 8.77
CA ASP A 240 -23.90 -13.39 7.46
C ASP A 240 -22.47 -12.84 7.27
N GLN A 241 -21.70 -13.41 6.32
CA GLN A 241 -20.32 -12.98 6.06
C GLN A 241 -20.21 -11.51 5.64
N TYR A 242 -21.16 -10.97 4.87
CA TYR A 242 -21.10 -9.60 4.36
C TYR A 242 -21.23 -8.58 5.50
N SER A 243 -22.17 -8.80 6.40
CA SER A 243 -22.38 -8.01 7.61
C SER A 243 -21.16 -8.06 8.54
N MET A 244 -20.54 -9.23 8.70
CA MET A 244 -19.29 -9.39 9.47
C MET A 244 -18.13 -8.60 8.84
N VAL A 245 -17.93 -8.71 7.53
CA VAL A 245 -16.87 -7.97 6.82
C VAL A 245 -17.07 -6.46 6.97
N ARG A 246 -18.30 -5.98 6.82
CA ARG A 246 -18.63 -4.55 7.01
C ARG A 246 -18.33 -4.08 8.42
N TYR A 247 -18.67 -4.86 9.45
CA TYR A 247 -18.36 -4.53 10.85
C TYR A 247 -16.84 -4.37 11.07
N VAL A 248 -16.03 -5.29 10.56
CA VAL A 248 -14.57 -5.22 10.71
C VAL A 248 -14.01 -3.98 10.01
N LEU A 249 -14.43 -3.71 8.77
CA LEU A 249 -13.98 -2.55 8.00
C LEU A 249 -14.35 -1.21 8.65
N GLN A 250 -15.53 -1.12 9.26
CA GLN A 250 -16.00 0.08 9.96
C GLN A 250 -15.22 0.38 11.25
N ASN A 251 -14.66 -0.65 11.89
CA ASN A 251 -14.01 -0.50 13.19
C ASN A 251 -12.48 -0.56 13.13
N LEU A 252 -11.90 -0.96 11.98
CA LEU A 252 -10.46 -0.88 11.76
C LEU A 252 -10.07 0.42 11.03
N PRO A 253 -8.95 1.05 11.41
CA PRO A 253 -8.42 2.22 10.70
C PRO A 253 -8.16 1.97 9.21
N SER A 254 -8.29 3.02 8.37
CA SER A 254 -8.10 2.92 6.92
C SER A 254 -6.67 2.64 6.46
N ASN A 255 -5.68 2.79 7.36
CA ASN A 255 -4.30 2.39 7.13
C ASN A 255 -4.01 0.92 7.49
N VAL A 256 -4.99 0.17 8.01
CA VAL A 256 -4.91 -1.28 8.25
C VAL A 256 -5.66 -2.02 7.14
N GLY A 257 -4.94 -2.71 6.27
CA GLY A 257 -5.53 -3.46 5.17
C GLY A 257 -6.23 -4.74 5.66
N VAL A 258 -7.47 -4.96 5.25
CA VAL A 258 -8.26 -6.14 5.62
C VAL A 258 -8.37 -7.08 4.43
N VAL A 259 -7.59 -8.17 4.48
CA VAL A 259 -7.60 -9.21 3.46
C VAL A 259 -8.72 -10.19 3.76
N VAL A 260 -9.75 -10.19 2.93
CA VAL A 260 -10.91 -11.06 3.06
C VAL A 260 -10.74 -12.28 2.17
N THR A 261 -10.70 -13.46 2.80
CA THR A 261 -10.66 -14.75 2.10
C THR A 261 -11.95 -15.53 2.36
N GLU A 262 -12.57 -16.08 1.32
CA GLU A 262 -13.75 -16.93 1.44
C GLU A 262 -13.42 -18.42 1.52
N HIS A 263 -14.31 -19.20 2.14
CA HIS A 263 -14.19 -20.64 2.14
C HIS A 263 -14.41 -21.22 0.74
N GLY A 264 -13.53 -22.12 0.30
CA GLY A 264 -13.56 -22.67 -1.07
C GLY A 264 -14.76 -23.58 -1.41
N TYR A 265 -15.75 -23.71 -0.53
CA TYR A 265 -16.96 -24.51 -0.79
C TYR A 265 -17.95 -23.75 -1.67
N ARG A 266 -18.24 -22.49 -1.33
CA ARG A 266 -19.16 -21.62 -2.08
C ARG A 266 -18.81 -20.16 -1.81
N ARG A 267 -18.97 -19.31 -2.82
CA ARG A 267 -18.91 -17.85 -2.67
C ARG A 267 -20.09 -17.35 -1.83
N GLN A 268 -19.80 -16.60 -0.78
CA GLN A 268 -20.74 -16.02 0.19
C GLN A 268 -21.06 -14.56 -0.15
N ILE A 269 -20.06 -13.81 -0.63
CA ILE A 269 -20.21 -12.39 -0.98
C ILE A 269 -20.24 -12.25 -2.50
N ASP A 270 -21.40 -11.89 -3.04
CA ASP A 270 -21.59 -11.67 -4.48
C ASP A 270 -20.77 -10.48 -5.03
N ALA A 271 -20.67 -10.40 -6.37
CA ALA A 271 -19.82 -9.41 -7.03
C ALA A 271 -20.28 -7.97 -6.81
N GLU A 272 -21.59 -7.74 -6.70
CA GLU A 272 -22.17 -6.42 -6.45
C GLU A 272 -21.78 -5.93 -5.05
N LYS A 273 -21.95 -6.76 -4.03
CA LYS A 273 -21.53 -6.47 -2.65
C LYS A 273 -20.02 -6.24 -2.53
N VAL A 274 -19.20 -7.03 -3.23
CA VAL A 274 -17.74 -6.80 -3.27
C VAL A 274 -17.45 -5.42 -3.87
N GLN A 275 -18.15 -5.01 -4.93
CA GLN A 275 -17.94 -3.69 -5.54
C GLN A 275 -18.38 -2.55 -4.61
N ILE A 276 -19.50 -2.73 -3.89
CA ILE A 276 -19.95 -1.78 -2.86
C ILE A 276 -18.86 -1.60 -1.80
N LEU A 277 -18.30 -2.70 -1.26
CA LEU A 277 -17.24 -2.63 -0.26
C LEU A 277 -15.96 -1.98 -0.79
N LYS A 278 -15.55 -2.26 -2.04
CA LYS A 278 -14.39 -1.61 -2.69
C LYS A 278 -14.59 -0.10 -2.83
N ASN A 279 -15.81 0.36 -3.06
CA ASN A 279 -16.14 1.78 -3.20
C ASN A 279 -16.25 2.49 -1.84
N GLU A 280 -16.78 1.82 -0.82
CA GLU A 280 -16.98 2.40 0.52
C GLU A 280 -15.71 2.39 1.39
N TYR A 281 -14.88 1.34 1.31
CA TYR A 281 -13.76 1.13 2.25
C TYR A 281 -12.41 1.01 1.53
N PRO A 282 -11.53 2.02 1.62
CA PRO A 282 -10.23 2.00 0.92
C PRO A 282 -9.25 0.95 1.48
N ASN A 283 -9.53 0.40 2.65
CA ASN A 283 -8.76 -0.67 3.29
C ASN A 283 -9.31 -2.09 3.04
N PHE A 284 -10.38 -2.23 2.27
CA PHE A 284 -10.90 -3.54 1.88
C PHE A 284 -10.03 -4.17 0.78
N VAL A 285 -9.57 -5.41 1.03
CA VAL A 285 -8.83 -6.22 0.07
C VAL A 285 -9.52 -7.56 -0.09
N TYR A 286 -10.35 -7.68 -1.12
CA TYR A 286 -10.95 -8.96 -1.49
C TYR A 286 -9.93 -9.85 -2.19
N PHE A 287 -9.71 -11.07 -1.68
CA PHE A 287 -8.81 -12.03 -2.30
C PHE A 287 -9.56 -12.92 -3.31
N GLU A 288 -9.31 -12.70 -4.60
CA GLU A 288 -9.89 -13.51 -5.68
C GLU A 288 -9.02 -14.75 -5.94
N ASN A 289 -9.50 -15.93 -5.52
CA ASN A 289 -8.77 -17.20 -5.69
C ASN A 289 -8.99 -17.81 -7.08
N GLU A 290 -8.70 -17.07 -8.15
CA GLU A 290 -8.93 -17.50 -9.55
C GLU A 290 -8.25 -18.83 -9.90
N SER A 291 -7.11 -19.12 -9.26
CA SER A 291 -6.34 -20.35 -9.47
C SER A 291 -6.82 -21.54 -8.63
N ASN A 292 -7.92 -21.38 -7.86
CA ASN A 292 -8.48 -22.40 -6.96
C ASN A 292 -7.42 -23.05 -6.04
N ILE A 293 -6.46 -22.25 -5.58
CA ILE A 293 -5.39 -22.73 -4.70
C ILE A 293 -6.03 -23.11 -3.36
N PRO A 294 -5.87 -24.35 -2.87
CA PRO A 294 -6.43 -24.75 -1.59
C PRO A 294 -5.70 -24.04 -0.44
N GLY A 295 -6.43 -23.72 0.62
CA GLY A 295 -5.82 -23.22 1.86
C GLY A 295 -5.13 -21.86 1.72
N VAL A 296 -5.63 -20.94 0.89
CA VAL A 296 -5.07 -19.58 0.71
C VAL A 296 -4.70 -18.91 2.03
N SER A 297 -5.62 -18.89 2.99
CA SER A 297 -5.45 -18.23 4.29
C SER A 297 -4.27 -18.81 5.08
N GLN A 298 -3.94 -20.09 4.90
CA GLN A 298 -2.79 -20.73 5.53
C GLN A 298 -1.46 -20.20 5.01
N PHE A 299 -1.37 -19.94 3.70
CA PHE A 299 -0.20 -19.29 3.12
C PHE A 299 -0.06 -17.86 3.63
N LEU A 300 -1.18 -17.14 3.81
CA LEU A 300 -1.17 -15.73 4.22
C LEU A 300 -0.92 -15.53 5.72
N ALA A 301 -1.39 -16.43 6.59
CA ALA A 301 -1.29 -16.32 8.05
C ALA A 301 0.11 -15.94 8.58
N PRO A 302 1.23 -16.55 8.14
CA PRO A 302 2.56 -16.15 8.61
C PRO A 302 3.05 -14.79 8.06
N TYR A 303 2.37 -14.18 7.07
CA TYR A 303 2.78 -12.94 6.40
C TYR A 303 1.90 -11.72 6.72
N VAL A 304 0.84 -11.90 7.49
CA VAL A 304 -0.02 -10.81 8.00
C VAL A 304 0.36 -10.43 9.44
N ASP A 305 -0.21 -9.33 9.93
CA ASP A 305 0.06 -8.78 11.26
C ASP A 305 -1.01 -9.16 12.28
N GLY A 306 -2.21 -9.54 11.85
CA GLY A 306 -3.27 -10.05 12.71
C GLY A 306 -4.25 -10.96 11.96
N VAL A 307 -5.06 -11.71 12.71
CA VAL A 307 -6.06 -12.65 12.16
C VAL A 307 -7.40 -12.47 12.88
N ALA A 308 -8.51 -12.53 12.14
CA ALA A 308 -9.85 -12.53 12.71
C ALA A 308 -10.74 -13.60 12.06
N SER A 309 -11.57 -14.26 12.87
CA SER A 309 -12.56 -15.26 12.43
C SER A 309 -13.59 -15.56 13.52
N VAL A 310 -14.54 -16.47 13.28
CA VAL A 310 -15.51 -16.94 14.30
C VAL A 310 -15.09 -18.28 14.90
N SER A 311 -15.00 -19.33 14.07
CA SER A 311 -14.67 -20.71 14.50
C SER A 311 -13.63 -21.40 13.62
N SER A 312 -13.00 -20.63 12.72
CA SER A 312 -11.95 -21.12 11.83
C SER A 312 -10.70 -21.62 12.57
N SER A 313 -10.09 -22.68 12.07
CA SER A 313 -8.81 -23.22 12.56
C SER A 313 -7.62 -22.28 12.35
N LEU A 314 -7.81 -21.15 11.65
CA LEU A 314 -6.78 -20.11 11.54
C LEU A 314 -6.41 -19.47 12.88
N ALA A 315 -7.26 -19.55 13.91
CA ALA A 315 -6.89 -19.10 15.25
C ALA A 315 -5.70 -19.90 15.82
N TYR A 316 -5.67 -21.22 15.63
CA TYR A 316 -4.52 -22.05 16.04
C TYR A 316 -3.25 -21.70 15.25
N GLN A 317 -3.41 -21.32 13.98
CA GLN A 317 -2.29 -20.86 13.16
C GLN A 317 -1.80 -19.48 13.58
N ALA A 318 -2.71 -18.57 13.95
CA ALA A 318 -2.38 -17.28 14.53
C ALA A 318 -1.58 -17.47 15.83
N ALA A 319 -2.02 -18.37 16.71
CA ALA A 319 -1.28 -18.77 17.91
C ALA A 319 0.10 -19.37 17.57
N LEU A 320 0.19 -20.26 16.57
CA LEU A 320 1.47 -20.84 16.13
C LEU A 320 2.47 -19.76 15.70
N TRP A 321 2.00 -18.73 14.99
CA TRP A 321 2.80 -17.61 14.51
C TRP A 321 2.84 -16.40 15.46
N GLN A 322 2.31 -16.55 16.69
CA GLN A 322 2.17 -15.52 17.72
C GLN A 322 1.58 -14.21 17.20
N LYS A 323 0.56 -14.30 16.34
CA LYS A 323 -0.18 -13.16 15.82
C LYS A 323 -1.34 -12.80 16.75
N PRO A 324 -1.61 -11.50 16.95
CA PRO A 324 -2.88 -11.05 17.51
C PRO A 324 -4.05 -11.73 16.78
N TYR A 325 -4.94 -12.33 17.55
CA TYR A 325 -6.16 -12.96 17.07
C TYR A 325 -7.38 -12.27 17.68
N TYR A 326 -8.40 -12.02 16.87
CA TYR A 326 -9.67 -11.46 17.32
C TYR A 326 -10.83 -12.38 16.95
N SER A 327 -11.59 -12.80 17.96
CA SER A 327 -12.79 -13.61 17.78
C SER A 327 -14.00 -12.73 17.46
N LEU A 328 -14.67 -13.02 16.34
CA LEU A 328 -15.92 -12.37 15.90
C LEU A 328 -17.16 -13.13 16.39
N GLY A 329 -16.98 -13.99 17.39
CA GLY A 329 -18.03 -14.86 17.92
C GLY A 329 -17.59 -15.59 19.19
N ARG A 330 -18.35 -16.61 19.58
CA ARG A 330 -18.09 -17.44 20.77
C ARG A 330 -18.00 -18.91 20.39
N SER A 331 -16.83 -19.35 19.96
CA SER A 331 -16.55 -20.75 19.63
C SER A 331 -15.38 -21.29 20.48
N GLN A 332 -14.90 -22.51 20.19
CA GLN A 332 -13.72 -23.08 20.86
C GLN A 332 -12.45 -22.26 20.69
N VAL A 333 -12.35 -21.45 19.63
CA VAL A 333 -11.15 -20.64 19.37
C VAL A 333 -11.21 -19.25 20.01
N ASP A 334 -12.32 -18.87 20.66
CA ASP A 334 -12.43 -17.59 21.39
C ASP A 334 -11.39 -17.47 22.51
N VAL A 335 -10.89 -18.60 23.02
CA VAL A 335 -9.81 -18.69 24.02
C VAL A 335 -8.48 -18.07 23.54
N PHE A 336 -8.30 -17.90 22.23
CA PHE A 336 -7.13 -17.22 21.65
C PHE A 336 -7.36 -15.72 21.41
N SER A 337 -8.57 -15.19 21.67
CA SER A 337 -8.86 -13.78 21.41
C SER A 337 -8.04 -12.91 22.36
N CYS A 338 -7.17 -12.07 21.81
CA CYS A 338 -6.25 -11.26 22.62
C CYS A 338 -6.93 -10.07 23.29
N ASP A 339 -8.03 -9.58 22.72
CA ASP A 339 -8.82 -8.46 23.26
C ASP A 339 -10.32 -8.73 23.04
N ARG A 340 -11.17 -8.05 23.83
CA ARG A 340 -12.63 -8.04 23.67
C ARG A 340 -13.13 -6.82 22.87
N ASP A 341 -12.27 -5.84 22.64
CA ASP A 341 -12.52 -4.65 21.83
C ASP A 341 -11.62 -4.68 20.59
N ILE A 342 -12.24 -4.62 19.40
CA ILE A 342 -11.55 -4.62 18.11
C ILE A 342 -10.59 -3.42 17.95
N LYS A 343 -10.82 -2.30 18.66
CA LYS A 343 -9.90 -1.15 18.64
C LYS A 343 -8.58 -1.44 19.34
N LEU A 344 -8.61 -2.21 20.43
CA LEU A 344 -7.39 -2.67 21.12
C LEU A 344 -6.63 -3.65 20.23
N PHE A 345 -7.35 -4.58 19.59
CA PHE A 345 -6.77 -5.47 18.58
C PHE A 345 -6.09 -4.68 17.46
N ALA A 346 -6.75 -3.64 16.91
CA ALA A 346 -6.17 -2.77 15.88
C ALA A 346 -4.88 -2.10 16.35
N ALA A 347 -4.84 -1.61 17.60
CA ALA A 347 -3.67 -0.97 18.18
C ALA A 347 -2.48 -1.95 18.30
N ARG A 348 -2.73 -3.21 18.69
CA ARG A 348 -1.68 -4.25 18.74
C ARG A 348 -1.14 -4.60 17.36
N VAL A 349 -2.05 -4.73 16.39
CA VAL A 349 -1.70 -5.02 14.99
C VAL A 349 -0.83 -3.91 14.39
N LEU A 350 -1.19 -2.64 14.62
CA LEU A 350 -0.40 -1.47 14.17
C LEU A 350 0.99 -1.39 14.84
N LYS A 351 1.13 -1.90 16.06
CA LYS A 351 2.43 -2.02 16.75
C LYS A 351 3.22 -3.27 16.32
N HIS A 352 2.63 -4.14 15.50
CA HIS A 352 3.15 -5.46 15.15
C HIS A 352 3.55 -6.25 16.41
N GLU A 353 2.69 -6.24 17.44
CA GLU A 353 2.91 -6.97 18.69
C GLU A 353 2.82 -8.49 18.46
N ALA A 354 3.64 -9.27 19.18
CA ALA A 354 3.53 -10.72 19.22
C ALA A 354 2.72 -11.15 20.45
N VAL A 355 1.77 -12.07 20.26
CA VAL A 355 0.94 -12.61 21.36
C VAL A 355 1.27 -14.08 21.55
N ASN A 356 1.83 -14.42 22.70
CA ASN A 356 2.32 -15.77 22.98
C ASN A 356 1.22 -16.66 23.56
N PHE A 357 0.72 -17.59 22.76
CA PHE A 357 -0.21 -18.64 23.17
C PHE A 357 0.42 -20.04 23.09
N ASP A 358 1.75 -20.14 23.19
CA ASP A 358 2.47 -21.41 23.01
C ASP A 358 2.02 -22.48 24.01
N ALA A 359 1.85 -22.11 25.29
CA ALA A 359 1.38 -23.02 26.34
C ALA A 359 -0.03 -23.56 26.04
N LEU A 360 -0.96 -22.66 25.71
CA LEU A 360 -2.33 -23.02 25.37
C LEU A 360 -2.41 -23.89 24.11
N LEU A 361 -1.74 -23.50 23.03
CA LEU A 361 -1.72 -24.26 21.77
C LEU A 361 -1.09 -25.65 21.97
N TYR A 362 0.08 -25.72 22.63
CA TYR A 362 0.74 -26.99 22.90
C TYR A 362 -0.12 -27.86 23.81
N GLY A 363 -0.71 -27.28 24.86
CA GLY A 363 -1.60 -27.94 25.80
C GLY A 363 -2.81 -28.56 25.10
N ILE A 364 -3.49 -27.81 24.22
CA ILE A 364 -4.62 -28.32 23.44
C ILE A 364 -4.20 -29.55 22.62
N ILE A 365 -3.06 -29.49 21.94
CA ILE A 365 -2.60 -30.62 21.11
C ILE A 365 -2.19 -31.82 21.99
N ALA A 366 -1.47 -31.56 23.08
CA ALA A 366 -0.96 -32.59 23.97
C ALA A 366 -2.07 -33.30 24.75
N HIS A 367 -3.14 -32.61 25.11
CA HIS A 367 -4.24 -33.16 25.91
C HIS A 367 -5.42 -33.64 25.06
N LEU A 368 -5.79 -32.90 24.01
CA LEU A 368 -7.09 -33.06 23.35
C LEU A 368 -7.02 -33.53 21.90
N ASN A 369 -5.88 -33.33 21.21
CA ASN A 369 -5.75 -33.72 19.81
C ASN A 369 -5.04 -35.06 19.59
N PHE A 370 -5.48 -35.79 18.56
CA PHE A 370 -4.93 -37.08 18.16
C PHE A 370 -4.59 -37.08 16.67
N SER A 371 -3.45 -37.63 16.30
CA SER A 371 -3.06 -37.75 14.88
C SER A 371 -3.92 -38.78 14.17
N TYR A 372 -4.52 -38.40 13.03
CA TYR A 372 -5.21 -39.37 12.19
C TYR A 372 -4.27 -40.49 11.72
N ARG A 373 -3.01 -40.16 11.37
CA ARG A 373 -2.08 -41.11 10.76
C ARG A 373 -1.53 -42.12 11.77
N SER A 374 -0.95 -41.65 12.87
CA SER A 374 -0.24 -42.52 13.81
C SER A 374 -1.11 -43.04 14.96
N GLN A 375 -2.27 -42.43 15.23
CA GLN A 375 -3.12 -42.80 16.36
C GLN A 375 -4.48 -43.34 15.91
N ILE A 376 -5.29 -42.60 15.15
CA ILE A 376 -6.66 -43.03 14.79
C ILE A 376 -6.66 -44.15 13.74
N PHE A 377 -5.84 -44.02 12.70
CA PHE A 377 -5.70 -45.06 11.67
C PHE A 377 -4.72 -46.19 12.08
N ASN A 378 -4.15 -46.11 13.27
CA ASN A 378 -3.46 -47.22 13.91
C ASN A 378 -4.43 -47.93 14.85
N GLY A 379 -5.00 -49.04 14.40
CA GLY A 379 -6.09 -49.72 15.10
C GLY A 379 -5.79 -50.07 16.55
N SER A 380 -4.57 -50.54 16.84
CA SER A 380 -4.19 -50.93 18.21
C SER A 380 -4.08 -49.72 19.14
N VAL A 381 -3.52 -48.61 18.65
CA VAL A 381 -3.44 -47.35 19.40
C VAL A 381 -4.84 -46.76 19.59
N TYR A 382 -5.65 -46.72 18.52
CA TYR A 382 -7.00 -46.18 18.60
C TYR A 382 -7.88 -46.97 19.55
N LEU A 383 -7.84 -48.31 19.48
CA LEU A 383 -8.57 -49.18 20.38
C LEU A 383 -8.20 -48.95 21.85
N ASN A 384 -6.92 -48.71 22.15
CA ASN A 384 -6.47 -48.36 23.51
C ASN A 384 -6.99 -47.00 23.97
N ILE A 385 -7.00 -45.99 23.08
CA ILE A 385 -7.59 -44.68 23.36
C ILE A 385 -9.08 -44.84 23.70
N LEU A 386 -9.84 -45.55 22.87
CA LEU A 386 -11.27 -45.77 23.08
C LEU A 386 -11.55 -46.56 24.36
N ARG A 387 -10.74 -47.60 24.66
CA ARG A 387 -10.86 -48.35 25.93
C ARG A 387 -10.59 -47.46 27.14
N LYS A 388 -9.67 -46.50 27.05
CA LYS A 388 -9.39 -45.53 28.12
C LYS A 388 -10.61 -44.64 28.37
N PHE A 389 -11.19 -44.07 27.31
CA PHE A 389 -12.44 -43.28 27.41
C PHE A 389 -13.60 -44.11 27.98
N TRP A 390 -13.79 -45.32 27.47
CA TRP A 390 -14.85 -46.23 27.92
C TRP A 390 -14.71 -46.59 29.40
N ASN A 391 -13.50 -46.94 29.86
CA ASN A 391 -13.24 -47.26 31.26
C ASN A 391 -13.50 -46.05 32.16
N ALA A 392 -12.97 -44.88 31.79
CA ALA A 392 -13.13 -43.64 32.56
C ALA A 392 -14.61 -43.20 32.65
N GLY A 393 -15.37 -43.38 31.56
CA GLY A 393 -16.80 -43.13 31.56
C GLY A 393 -17.58 -44.02 32.54
N ARG A 394 -17.19 -45.29 32.68
CA ARG A 394 -17.81 -46.22 33.65
C ARG A 394 -17.47 -45.90 35.10
N THR A 395 -16.31 -45.29 35.35
CA THR A 395 -15.84 -44.91 36.70
C THR A 395 -16.17 -43.47 37.07
N GLY A 396 -16.79 -42.69 36.16
CA GLY A 396 -17.10 -41.27 36.38
C GLY A 396 -15.86 -40.38 36.39
N SER A 397 -14.75 -40.80 35.77
CA SER A 397 -13.46 -40.11 35.78
C SER A 397 -13.02 -39.62 34.39
N LEU A 398 -13.97 -39.24 33.54
CA LEU A 398 -13.68 -38.75 32.18
C LEU A 398 -12.76 -37.53 32.16
N ASP A 399 -12.87 -36.63 33.14
CA ASP A 399 -12.00 -35.45 33.26
C ASP A 399 -10.51 -35.85 33.40
N GLU A 400 -10.21 -36.97 34.08
CA GLU A 400 -8.83 -37.46 34.24
C GLU A 400 -8.20 -37.88 32.91
N VAL A 401 -9.00 -38.32 31.93
CA VAL A 401 -8.52 -38.66 30.59
C VAL A 401 -7.91 -37.43 29.92
N PHE A 402 -8.55 -36.28 30.09
CA PHE A 402 -8.12 -35.00 29.53
C PHE A 402 -7.01 -34.35 30.34
N CYS A 403 -6.83 -34.71 31.62
CA CYS A 403 -5.69 -34.25 32.42
C CYS A 403 -4.37 -34.94 32.05
N SER A 404 -4.39 -36.10 31.39
CA SER A 404 -3.17 -36.81 30.99
C SER A 404 -2.52 -36.17 29.75
N ARG A 405 -1.28 -35.67 29.91
CA ARG A 405 -0.50 -35.01 28.85
C ARG A 405 0.36 -36.03 28.09
N LYS A 406 0.38 -35.93 26.76
CA LYS A 406 1.34 -36.68 25.92
C LYS A 406 2.78 -36.30 26.26
N SER A 407 3.68 -37.29 26.21
CA SER A 407 5.11 -37.08 26.42
C SER A 407 5.75 -36.23 25.31
N PRO A 408 6.92 -35.61 25.54
CA PRO A 408 7.64 -34.88 24.49
C PRO A 408 7.94 -35.74 23.24
N ASP A 409 8.21 -37.04 23.39
CA ASP A 409 8.48 -37.92 22.25
C ASP A 409 7.23 -38.20 21.41
N GLU A 410 6.08 -38.42 22.05
CA GLU A 410 4.79 -38.51 21.35
C GLU A 410 4.46 -37.20 20.62
N MET A 411 4.70 -36.06 21.26
CA MET A 411 4.48 -34.75 20.66
C MET A 411 5.42 -34.48 19.49
N ARG A 412 6.67 -34.95 19.55
CA ARG A 412 7.61 -34.89 18.42
C ARG A 412 7.09 -35.70 17.24
N ALA A 413 6.63 -36.93 17.46
CA ALA A 413 6.06 -37.78 16.41
C ALA A 413 4.84 -37.12 15.75
N ILE A 414 3.91 -36.60 16.56
CA ILE A 414 2.67 -35.96 16.07
C ILE A 414 2.96 -34.68 15.28
N LEU A 415 3.83 -33.80 15.80
CA LEU A 415 4.05 -32.49 15.17
C LEU A 415 5.07 -32.53 14.03
N LEU A 416 6.12 -33.35 14.13
CA LEU A 416 7.22 -33.32 13.15
C LEU A 416 7.13 -34.46 12.13
N GLU A 417 6.86 -35.69 12.58
CA GLU A 417 6.88 -36.88 11.70
C GLU A 417 5.56 -37.06 10.93
N ASP A 418 4.45 -36.63 11.53
CA ASP A 418 3.12 -36.66 10.92
C ASP A 418 2.74 -35.37 10.19
N ALA A 419 3.56 -34.33 10.25
CA ALA A 419 3.44 -33.18 9.36
C ALA A 419 3.54 -33.63 7.89
N ARG A 420 2.86 -32.94 6.98
CA ARG A 420 2.70 -33.34 5.58
C ARG A 420 3.23 -32.31 4.57
N PRO A 421 4.49 -31.85 4.67
CA PRO A 421 5.05 -30.91 3.71
C PRO A 421 5.11 -31.49 2.28
N TRP A 422 5.25 -32.81 2.13
CA TRP A 422 5.19 -33.48 0.82
C TRP A 422 3.84 -33.31 0.14
N LEU A 423 2.75 -33.33 0.91
CA LEU A 423 1.39 -33.21 0.38
C LEU A 423 1.13 -31.79 -0.12
N LEU A 424 1.61 -30.77 0.60
CA LEU A 424 1.54 -29.39 0.13
C LEU A 424 2.23 -29.22 -1.22
N THR A 425 3.44 -29.78 -1.36
CA THR A 425 4.19 -29.75 -2.63
C THR A 425 3.42 -30.46 -3.75
N GLN A 426 2.83 -31.63 -3.46
CA GLN A 426 2.01 -32.37 -4.42
C GLN A 426 0.75 -31.58 -4.84
N GLU A 427 0.09 -30.91 -3.91
CA GLU A 427 -1.05 -30.03 -4.19
C GLU A 427 -0.62 -28.87 -5.09
N MET A 428 0.49 -28.19 -4.80
CA MET A 428 0.98 -27.12 -5.67
C MET A 428 1.36 -27.62 -7.06
N GLN A 429 1.93 -28.82 -7.19
CA GLN A 429 2.18 -29.44 -8.50
C GLN A 429 0.90 -29.73 -9.27
N ARG A 430 -0.19 -30.08 -8.57
CA ARG A 430 -1.51 -30.32 -9.17
C ARG A 430 -2.16 -29.04 -9.69
N PHE A 431 -2.13 -27.96 -8.90
CA PHE A 431 -2.75 -26.68 -9.26
C PHE A 431 -1.86 -25.79 -10.15
N LYS A 432 -0.54 -26.06 -10.20
CA LYS A 432 0.47 -25.34 -10.98
C LYS A 432 0.41 -23.81 -10.84
N PRO A 433 0.32 -23.24 -9.62
CA PRO A 433 0.38 -21.79 -9.46
C PRO A 433 1.78 -21.27 -9.80
N ILE A 434 1.89 -19.96 -10.05
CA ILE A 434 3.19 -19.30 -10.17
C ILE A 434 3.80 -19.20 -8.76
N ILE A 435 4.76 -20.08 -8.47
CA ILE A 435 5.47 -20.10 -7.18
C ILE A 435 6.58 -19.05 -7.18
N ALA A 436 6.65 -18.27 -6.11
CA ALA A 436 7.73 -17.33 -5.83
C ALA A 436 8.34 -17.66 -4.47
N VAL A 437 9.38 -18.50 -4.48
CA VAL A 437 10.07 -18.98 -3.27
C VAL A 437 10.48 -17.81 -2.38
N ASP A 438 10.17 -17.91 -1.08
CA ASP A 438 10.68 -16.96 -0.09
C ASP A 438 12.00 -17.45 0.52
N HIS A 439 13.09 -17.18 -0.21
CA HIS A 439 14.43 -17.65 0.14
C HIS A 439 14.92 -17.21 1.53
N LEU A 440 14.47 -16.07 2.06
CA LEU A 440 14.85 -15.63 3.41
C LEU A 440 14.24 -16.55 4.47
N ARG A 441 12.92 -16.76 4.42
CA ARG A 441 12.22 -17.64 5.38
C ARG A 441 12.59 -19.11 5.22
N VAL A 442 12.92 -19.56 4.01
CA VAL A 442 13.54 -20.88 3.81
C VAL A 442 14.89 -20.95 4.55
N SER A 443 15.72 -19.92 4.44
CA SER A 443 17.00 -19.87 5.17
C SER A 443 16.80 -19.83 6.68
N PHE A 444 15.80 -19.09 7.18
CA PHE A 444 15.46 -19.08 8.60
C PHE A 444 15.09 -20.47 9.12
N ALA A 445 14.32 -21.23 8.35
CA ALA A 445 13.90 -22.57 8.74
C ALA A 445 15.04 -23.60 8.79
N GLU A 446 16.19 -23.32 8.17
CA GLU A 446 17.35 -24.23 8.09
C GLU A 446 18.48 -23.87 9.06
N CYS A 447 18.32 -22.80 9.85
CA CYS A 447 19.33 -22.27 10.76
C CYS A 447 18.85 -22.28 12.20
N LYS A 448 19.82 -22.22 13.12
CA LYS A 448 19.60 -22.09 14.57
C LYS A 448 19.96 -20.70 15.09
N ALA A 449 20.93 -20.04 14.45
CA ALA A 449 21.30 -18.67 14.76
C ALA A 449 21.12 -17.76 13.55
N VAL A 450 20.76 -16.50 13.81
CA VAL A 450 20.73 -15.44 12.80
C VAL A 450 21.49 -14.22 13.31
N SER A 451 22.21 -13.56 12.43
CA SER A 451 22.77 -12.23 12.66
C SER A 451 22.27 -11.28 11.58
N PHE A 452 21.91 -10.05 11.95
CA PHE A 452 21.48 -9.03 11.03
C PHE A 452 22.48 -7.87 10.99
N ASP A 453 22.72 -7.33 9.81
CA ASP A 453 23.24 -5.97 9.70
C ASP A 453 22.20 -4.94 10.17
N LEU A 454 22.67 -3.75 10.54
CA LEU A 454 21.83 -2.66 11.02
C LEU A 454 21.42 -1.71 9.88
N PHE A 455 22.35 -0.90 9.37
CA PHE A 455 22.04 0.17 8.42
C PHE A 455 21.75 -0.38 7.03
N ASP A 456 20.75 0.18 6.35
CA ASP A 456 20.17 -0.32 5.10
C ASP A 456 19.59 -1.76 5.18
N THR A 457 19.67 -2.40 6.34
CA THR A 457 19.16 -3.75 6.61
C THR A 457 17.97 -3.75 7.58
N LEU A 458 18.17 -3.53 8.88
CA LEU A 458 17.10 -3.37 9.87
C LEU A 458 16.60 -1.92 9.94
N ALA A 459 17.48 -0.98 9.64
CA ALA A 459 17.23 0.45 9.68
C ALA A 459 17.47 1.10 8.32
N GLU A 460 16.80 2.21 8.06
CA GLU A 460 16.99 3.01 6.86
C GLU A 460 17.14 4.49 7.20
N ARG A 461 17.79 5.23 6.29
CA ARG A 461 17.87 6.69 6.33
C ARG A 461 17.25 7.23 5.06
N ASP A 462 16.51 8.33 5.16
CA ASP A 462 15.86 8.97 4.01
C ASP A 462 16.81 9.93 3.30
N VAL A 463 18.00 9.45 2.94
CA VAL A 463 19.02 10.18 2.19
C VAL A 463 19.61 9.28 1.11
N VAL A 464 20.20 9.88 0.06
CA VAL A 464 20.83 9.14 -1.04
C VAL A 464 22.12 8.47 -0.58
N GLU A 465 22.96 9.21 0.14
CA GLU A 465 24.18 8.68 0.76
C GLU A 465 24.21 9.02 2.27
N PRO A 466 24.67 8.10 3.14
CA PRO A 466 24.65 8.32 4.60
C PRO A 466 25.31 9.63 5.07
N HIS A 467 26.40 10.03 4.43
CA HIS A 467 27.14 11.25 4.79
C HIS A 467 26.34 12.54 4.52
N GLU A 468 25.23 12.48 3.78
CA GLU A 468 24.37 13.65 3.53
C GLU A 468 23.56 14.03 4.77
N LEU A 469 23.46 13.15 5.78
CA LEU A 469 22.96 13.50 7.11
C LEU A 469 23.72 14.68 7.72
N PHE A 470 25.03 14.81 7.45
CA PHE A 470 25.83 15.92 7.96
C PHE A 470 25.40 17.28 7.39
N LEU A 471 24.70 17.32 6.25
CA LEU A 471 24.13 18.55 5.69
C LEU A 471 23.00 19.10 6.56
N PHE A 472 22.31 18.26 7.34
CA PHE A 472 21.21 18.68 8.21
C PHE A 472 21.71 19.36 9.48
N ILE A 473 22.83 18.90 10.01
CA ILE A 473 23.40 19.48 11.24
C ILE A 473 24.33 20.64 10.96
N GLU A 474 24.82 20.81 9.73
CA GLU A 474 25.71 21.91 9.36
C GLU A 474 25.15 23.31 9.74
N PRO A 475 23.88 23.67 9.47
CA PRO A 475 23.31 24.95 9.92
C PRO A 475 23.37 25.15 11.45
N ARG A 476 23.18 24.07 12.22
CA ARG A 476 23.25 24.10 13.68
C ARG A 476 24.69 24.26 14.17
N VAL A 477 25.62 23.55 13.53
CA VAL A 477 27.06 23.70 13.80
C VAL A 477 27.50 25.13 13.48
N GLN A 478 27.11 25.67 12.33
CA GLN A 478 27.40 27.06 11.94
C GLN A 478 26.89 28.07 12.97
N LYS A 479 25.67 27.87 13.48
CA LYS A 479 25.12 28.70 14.57
C LYS A 479 25.91 28.54 15.87
N LEU A 480 26.24 27.31 16.24
CA LEU A 480 27.01 26.99 17.45
C LEU A 480 28.40 27.64 17.44
N VAL A 481 29.11 27.59 16.30
CA VAL A 481 30.45 28.19 16.17
C VAL A 481 30.43 29.67 15.78
N GLY A 482 29.24 30.25 15.55
CA GLY A 482 29.10 31.65 15.11
C GLY A 482 29.64 31.94 13.71
N ASN A 483 29.70 30.94 12.82
CA ASN A 483 30.26 31.08 11.47
C ASN A 483 29.34 30.43 10.42
N LYS A 484 28.54 31.26 9.75
CA LYS A 484 27.61 30.87 8.66
C LYS A 484 28.27 30.23 7.43
N ASN A 485 29.59 30.35 7.28
CA ASN A 485 30.33 29.80 6.15
C ASN A 485 31.13 28.54 6.54
N PHE A 486 30.99 28.06 7.79
CA PHE A 486 31.68 26.87 8.24
C PHE A 486 31.13 25.62 7.53
N ARG A 487 32.02 24.84 6.91
CA ARG A 487 31.70 23.69 6.06
C ARG A 487 31.84 22.38 6.83
N PHE A 488 30.99 22.20 7.85
CA PHE A 488 31.02 21.02 8.72
C PHE A 488 31.03 19.70 7.93
N HIS A 489 30.13 19.53 6.97
CA HIS A 489 30.02 18.32 6.14
C HIS A 489 31.35 17.96 5.47
N HIS A 490 32.05 18.97 4.95
CA HIS A 490 33.34 18.77 4.29
C HIS A 490 34.41 18.30 5.29
N PHE A 491 34.62 19.06 6.37
CA PHE A 491 35.65 18.74 7.37
C PHE A 491 35.37 17.40 8.05
N ARG A 492 34.12 17.11 8.41
CA ARG A 492 33.73 15.84 9.04
C ARG A 492 34.05 14.63 8.17
N ARG A 493 33.85 14.73 6.86
CA ARG A 493 34.18 13.65 5.91
C ARG A 493 35.68 13.48 5.71
N VAL A 494 36.43 14.59 5.66
CA VAL A 494 37.88 14.55 5.56
C VAL A 494 38.48 13.93 6.82
N ALA A 495 37.97 14.31 8.00
CA ALA A 495 38.42 13.77 9.28
C ALA A 495 38.27 12.24 9.35
N GLU A 496 37.12 11.70 8.92
CA GLU A 496 36.91 10.25 8.87
C GLU A 496 37.85 9.55 7.90
N ALA A 497 38.04 10.10 6.70
CA ALA A 497 38.95 9.53 5.72
C ALA A 497 40.41 9.54 6.21
N ASP A 498 40.83 10.62 6.87
CA ASP A 498 42.16 10.75 7.46
C ASP A 498 42.36 9.82 8.66
N ALA A 499 41.36 9.70 9.54
CA ALA A 499 41.40 8.76 10.66
C ALA A 499 41.42 7.30 10.20
N ARG A 500 40.73 6.97 9.10
CA ARG A 500 40.70 5.61 8.54
C ARG A 500 41.99 5.22 7.80
N ARG A 501 42.70 6.18 7.20
CA ARG A 501 43.88 5.92 6.35
C ARG A 501 44.98 5.06 7.05
N PRO A 502 45.39 5.33 8.30
CA PRO A 502 46.43 4.56 8.99
C PRO A 502 46.05 3.10 9.29
N THR A 503 44.75 2.77 9.33
CA THR A 503 44.28 1.40 9.63
C THR A 503 44.53 0.42 8.49
N ASN A 504 44.85 0.90 7.28
CA ASN A 504 44.90 0.12 6.04
C ASN A 504 43.64 -0.74 5.78
N GLY A 505 42.51 -0.40 6.42
CA GLY A 505 41.26 -1.15 6.32
C GLY A 505 41.25 -2.47 7.11
N GLU A 506 42.19 -2.68 8.04
CA GLU A 506 42.26 -3.87 8.90
C GLU A 506 41.17 -3.88 9.98
N PHE A 507 40.88 -2.73 10.57
CA PHE A 507 39.86 -2.54 11.61
C PHE A 507 39.09 -1.23 11.40
N GLU A 508 37.91 -1.10 12.00
CA GLU A 508 37.11 0.12 11.94
C GLU A 508 37.53 1.15 13.00
N ILE A 509 37.36 2.44 12.69
CA ILE A 509 37.70 3.57 13.56
C ILE A 509 36.54 3.98 14.47
N THR A 510 36.83 4.64 15.58
CA THR A 510 35.80 5.15 16.51
C THR A 510 35.41 6.60 16.20
N LEU A 511 34.24 7.02 16.67
CA LEU A 511 33.78 8.40 16.59
C LEU A 511 34.76 9.38 17.27
N ASP A 512 35.37 8.98 18.38
CA ASP A 512 36.38 9.79 19.08
C ASP A 512 37.60 10.09 18.19
N GLN A 513 38.17 9.06 17.56
CA GLN A 513 39.29 9.23 16.62
C GLN A 513 38.93 10.15 15.45
N ILE A 514 37.68 10.11 14.99
CA ILE A 514 37.21 11.01 13.94
C ILE A 514 37.17 12.45 14.45
N TYR A 515 36.66 12.69 15.66
CA TYR A 515 36.51 14.03 16.21
C TYR A 515 37.83 14.65 16.69
N GLU A 516 38.77 13.84 17.17
CA GLU A 516 40.17 14.23 17.38
C GLU A 516 40.77 14.79 16.09
N ARG A 517 40.63 14.04 14.97
CA ARG A 517 41.13 14.50 13.67
C ARG A 517 40.36 15.70 13.13
N PHE A 518 39.06 15.77 13.39
CA PHE A 518 38.20 16.90 12.99
C PHE A 518 38.63 18.20 13.67
N GLU A 519 38.96 18.18 14.95
CA GLU A 519 39.49 19.34 15.68
C GLU A 519 40.74 19.89 15.00
N GLU A 520 41.71 19.01 14.73
CA GLU A 520 42.99 19.37 14.10
C GLU A 520 42.83 20.03 12.73
N ILE A 521 41.99 19.47 11.85
CA ILE A 521 41.86 19.94 10.47
C ILE A 521 40.87 21.11 10.29
N SER A 522 39.89 21.24 11.19
CA SER A 522 38.88 22.30 11.12
C SER A 522 39.33 23.58 11.82
N GLY A 523 40.27 23.49 12.76
CA GLY A 523 40.72 24.61 13.59
C GLY A 523 39.64 25.15 14.54
N ILE A 524 38.56 24.38 14.75
CA ILE A 524 37.53 24.73 15.73
C ILE A 524 38.09 24.57 17.15
N PRO A 525 37.87 25.53 18.06
CA PRO A 525 38.28 25.38 19.45
C PRO A 525 37.65 24.15 20.12
N GLY A 526 38.44 23.37 20.85
CA GLY A 526 38.02 22.15 21.57
C GLY A 526 36.71 22.26 22.36
N ARG A 527 36.41 23.44 22.92
CA ARG A 527 35.14 23.72 23.64
C ARG A 527 33.86 23.46 22.83
N TYR A 528 33.92 23.42 21.50
CA TYR A 528 32.77 23.13 20.63
C TYR A 528 32.70 21.67 20.17
N ILE A 529 33.79 20.91 20.27
CA ILE A 529 33.94 19.58 19.65
C ILE A 529 32.91 18.60 20.21
N ASP A 530 32.79 18.50 21.54
CA ASP A 530 31.82 17.61 22.19
C ASP A 530 30.37 17.97 21.83
N ALA A 531 30.06 19.27 21.72
CA ALA A 531 28.74 19.72 21.33
C ALA A 531 28.42 19.37 19.86
N ILE A 532 29.40 19.47 18.95
CA ILE A 532 29.25 19.06 17.55
C ILE A 532 29.12 17.53 17.44
N LYS A 533 29.92 16.77 18.20
CA LYS A 533 29.83 15.31 18.30
C LYS A 533 28.45 14.87 18.79
N LYS A 534 27.93 15.55 19.80
CA LYS A 534 26.58 15.33 20.30
C LYS A 534 25.51 15.62 19.24
N LEU A 535 25.65 16.71 18.48
CA LEU A 535 24.72 17.02 17.38
C LEU A 535 24.68 15.92 16.30
N GLU A 536 25.82 15.29 15.98
CA GLU A 536 25.88 14.14 15.06
C GLU A 536 25.14 12.92 15.63
N ILE A 537 25.40 12.57 16.89
CA ILE A 537 24.73 11.45 17.57
C ILE A 537 23.22 11.68 17.63
N ASP A 538 22.79 12.87 18.03
CA ASP A 538 21.37 13.22 18.15
C ASP A 538 20.68 13.18 16.77
N ALA A 539 21.38 13.56 15.69
CA ALA A 539 20.87 13.46 14.33
C ALA A 539 20.77 12.01 13.82
N GLU A 540 21.77 11.16 14.10
CA GLU A 540 21.70 9.73 13.77
C GLU A 540 20.49 9.07 14.46
N LYS A 541 20.29 9.33 15.76
CA LYS A 541 19.12 8.81 16.49
C LYS A 541 17.79 9.33 15.94
N ALA A 542 17.72 10.61 15.56
CA ALA A 542 16.47 11.22 15.09
C ALA A 542 16.08 10.83 13.65
N LEU A 543 17.06 10.56 12.79
CA LEU A 543 16.84 10.39 11.34
C LEU A 543 16.89 8.92 10.90
N VAL A 544 17.38 8.02 11.73
CA VAL A 544 17.31 6.57 11.49
C VAL A 544 15.89 6.07 11.75
N ARG A 545 15.37 5.24 10.84
CA ARG A 545 14.00 4.73 10.88
C ARG A 545 13.96 3.21 10.73
N PRO A 546 12.91 2.54 11.26
CA PRO A 546 12.74 1.11 11.06
C PRO A 546 12.52 0.80 9.58
N LYS A 547 13.26 -0.16 9.04
CA LYS A 547 12.96 -0.74 7.74
C LYS A 547 11.86 -1.78 7.92
N SER A 548 10.60 -1.34 7.90
CA SER A 548 9.44 -2.11 8.40
C SER A 548 9.37 -3.56 7.92
N LYS A 549 9.70 -3.83 6.64
CA LYS A 549 9.77 -5.19 6.09
C LYS A 549 10.77 -6.06 6.85
N MET A 550 11.97 -5.56 7.10
CA MET A 550 13.02 -6.31 7.80
C MET A 550 12.79 -6.38 9.30
N ILE A 551 12.14 -5.38 9.91
CA ILE A 551 11.66 -5.48 11.29
C ILE A 551 10.64 -6.61 11.46
N ARG A 552 9.71 -6.77 10.51
CA ARG A 552 8.79 -7.93 10.50
C ARG A 552 9.54 -9.26 10.38
N GLU A 553 10.55 -9.35 9.52
CA GLU A 553 11.36 -10.56 9.39
C GLU A 553 12.24 -10.83 10.63
N TYR A 554 12.75 -9.80 11.30
CA TYR A 554 13.43 -9.92 12.60
C TYR A 554 12.49 -10.47 13.67
N LYS A 555 11.28 -9.91 13.80
CA LYS A 555 10.24 -10.41 14.71
C LYS A 555 9.86 -11.86 14.39
N PHE A 556 9.73 -12.21 13.10
CA PHE A 556 9.46 -13.58 12.67
C PHE A 556 10.62 -14.54 13.02
N ALA A 557 11.87 -14.10 12.86
CA ALA A 557 13.05 -14.89 13.21
C ALA A 557 13.09 -15.24 14.72
N LYS A 558 12.51 -14.42 15.60
CA LYS A 558 12.39 -14.75 17.03
C LYS A 558 11.64 -16.06 17.31
N LEU A 559 10.72 -16.44 16.43
CA LEU A 559 9.95 -17.68 16.56
C LEU A 559 10.75 -18.93 16.17
N LEU A 560 11.83 -18.76 15.40
CA LEU A 560 12.57 -19.85 14.76
C LEU A 560 14.00 -20.00 15.26
N MET A 561 14.59 -18.94 15.81
CA MET A 561 16.02 -18.89 16.16
C MET A 561 16.25 -19.16 17.64
N ASP A 562 17.31 -19.90 17.90
CA ASP A 562 17.86 -20.11 19.24
C ASP A 562 18.66 -18.88 19.68
N VAL A 563 19.37 -18.24 18.74
CA VAL A 563 20.20 -17.04 18.96
C VAL A 563 19.97 -16.02 17.84
N ARG A 564 19.81 -14.74 18.19
CA ARG A 564 19.65 -13.61 17.27
C ARG A 564 20.63 -12.51 17.65
N SER A 565 21.44 -12.10 16.68
CA SER A 565 22.49 -11.11 16.92
C SER A 565 22.35 -9.93 15.96
N VAL A 566 22.90 -8.78 16.34
CA VAL A 566 23.10 -7.64 15.43
C VAL A 566 24.60 -7.45 15.27
N ILE A 567 25.06 -7.34 14.02
CA ILE A 567 26.47 -7.12 13.68
C ILE A 567 26.54 -5.92 12.74
N THR A 568 27.07 -4.80 13.23
CA THR A 568 27.13 -3.56 12.47
C THR A 568 28.57 -3.07 12.29
N ASP A 569 28.87 -2.57 11.09
CA ASP A 569 30.19 -2.02 10.74
C ASP A 569 30.11 -0.49 10.76
N ILE A 570 30.38 0.13 11.91
CA ILE A 570 30.22 1.56 12.11
C ILE A 570 31.14 2.10 13.21
N TYR A 571 31.45 3.39 13.12
CA TYR A 571 32.25 4.15 14.08
C TYR A 571 31.51 4.60 15.35
N LEU A 572 30.19 4.43 15.41
CA LEU A 572 29.37 4.83 16.55
C LEU A 572 29.58 3.87 17.74
N PRO A 573 29.56 4.36 18.99
CA PRO A 573 29.70 3.51 20.17
C PRO A 573 28.46 2.63 20.39
N GLY A 574 28.64 1.50 21.07
CA GLY A 574 27.63 0.46 21.30
C GLY A 574 26.36 1.00 21.95
N ASN A 575 26.48 1.85 22.98
CA ASN A 575 25.33 2.45 23.65
C ASN A 575 24.46 3.33 22.72
N VAL A 576 25.05 3.99 21.72
CA VAL A 576 24.29 4.75 20.71
C VAL A 576 23.58 3.80 19.75
N ILE A 577 24.20 2.65 19.42
CA ILE A 577 23.58 1.62 18.60
C ILE A 577 22.42 0.95 19.32
N GLU A 578 22.53 0.68 20.62
CA GLU A 578 21.44 0.18 21.46
C GLU A 578 20.23 1.12 21.44
N ASP A 579 20.44 2.42 21.64
CA ASP A 579 19.38 3.43 21.54
C ASP A 579 18.70 3.43 20.15
N ILE A 580 19.49 3.26 19.08
CA ILE A 580 18.95 3.16 17.71
C ILE A 580 18.11 1.89 17.58
N LEU A 581 18.60 0.74 18.02
CA LEU A 581 17.90 -0.54 17.96
C LEU A 581 16.57 -0.50 18.71
N ASP A 582 16.54 0.11 19.89
CA ASP A 582 15.33 0.31 20.68
C ASP A 582 14.33 1.19 19.94
N SER A 583 14.79 2.31 19.36
CA SER A 583 13.94 3.25 18.62
C SER A 583 13.26 2.64 17.38
N ILE A 584 13.88 1.62 16.76
CA ILE A 584 13.34 0.91 15.59
C ILE A 584 12.61 -0.40 15.96
N GLY A 585 12.46 -0.70 17.26
CA GLY A 585 11.74 -1.88 17.76
C GLY A 585 12.53 -3.20 17.68
N VAL A 586 13.86 -3.15 17.58
CA VAL A 586 14.76 -4.30 17.61
C VAL A 586 15.24 -4.52 19.04
N VAL A 587 14.35 -5.11 19.84
CA VAL A 587 14.61 -5.41 21.27
C VAL A 587 14.84 -6.90 21.49
N GLY A 588 15.53 -7.30 22.55
CA GLY A 588 15.67 -8.71 22.95
C GLY A 588 16.46 -9.58 21.94
N TYR A 589 17.47 -8.98 21.30
CA TYR A 589 18.54 -9.73 20.66
C TYR A 589 19.48 -10.29 21.74
N ASP A 590 20.24 -11.33 21.41
CA ASP A 590 21.13 -12.03 22.32
C ASP A 590 22.53 -11.40 22.35
N HIS A 591 23.02 -10.88 21.21
CA HIS A 591 24.34 -10.24 21.10
C HIS A 591 24.33 -9.04 20.15
N LEU A 592 25.09 -8.00 20.51
CA LEU A 592 25.41 -6.86 19.65
C LEU A 592 26.94 -6.80 19.45
N LEU A 593 27.38 -6.82 18.19
CA LEU A 593 28.79 -6.67 17.83
C LEU A 593 28.96 -5.40 16.99
N VAL A 594 29.74 -4.45 17.51
CA VAL A 594 30.09 -3.21 16.83
C VAL A 594 31.56 -3.25 16.42
N SER A 595 31.82 -3.14 15.11
CA SER A 595 33.15 -3.37 14.55
C SER A 595 34.25 -2.48 15.14
N ALA A 596 33.95 -1.21 15.41
CA ALA A 596 34.91 -0.26 16.00
C ALA A 596 35.33 -0.64 17.44
N GLU A 597 34.42 -1.21 18.23
CA GLU A 597 34.71 -1.65 19.61
C GLU A 597 35.47 -2.98 19.62
N GLU A 598 35.12 -3.88 18.70
CA GLU A 598 35.81 -5.16 18.51
C GLU A 598 37.17 -5.03 17.81
N LYS A 599 37.52 -3.83 17.29
CA LYS A 599 38.66 -3.59 16.40
C LYS A 599 38.69 -4.58 15.23
N THR A 600 37.52 -4.80 14.63
CA THR A 600 37.34 -5.66 13.46
C THR A 600 36.65 -4.87 12.35
N ARG A 601 36.33 -5.54 11.25
CA ARG A 601 35.60 -4.97 10.11
C ARG A 601 34.82 -6.05 9.38
N LYS A 602 33.58 -5.75 8.99
CA LYS A 602 32.80 -6.71 8.17
C LYS A 602 33.35 -6.81 6.76
N GLN A 603 33.83 -5.70 6.19
CA GLN A 603 34.34 -5.68 4.82
C GLN A 603 35.49 -6.67 4.55
N ASN A 604 36.35 -6.94 5.54
CA ASN A 604 37.43 -7.92 5.43
C ASN A 604 37.11 -9.25 6.14
N GLY A 605 35.94 -9.34 6.78
CA GLY A 605 35.43 -10.52 7.46
C GLY A 605 36.06 -10.85 8.81
N SER A 606 36.89 -9.97 9.38
CA SER A 606 37.59 -10.21 10.66
C SER A 606 36.65 -10.37 11.87
N ILE A 607 35.39 -9.91 11.77
CA ILE A 607 34.40 -10.03 12.85
C ILE A 607 33.83 -11.47 12.98
N TYR A 608 33.78 -12.23 11.88
CA TYR A 608 33.09 -13.52 11.85
C TYR A 608 33.77 -14.61 12.69
N PRO A 609 35.11 -14.75 12.73
CA PRO A 609 35.77 -15.72 13.60
C PRO A 609 35.40 -15.58 15.08
N GLY A 610 35.39 -14.35 15.61
CA GLY A 610 34.99 -14.07 16.99
C GLY A 610 33.52 -14.43 17.24
N TYR A 611 32.64 -14.01 16.34
CA TYR A 611 31.21 -14.34 16.40
C TYR A 611 30.93 -15.86 16.35
N LEU A 612 31.63 -16.60 15.49
CA LEU A 612 31.48 -18.05 15.39
C LEU A 612 32.04 -18.77 16.63
N SER A 613 33.13 -18.27 17.21
CA SER A 613 33.67 -18.80 18.48
C SER A 613 32.66 -18.60 19.62
N LEU A 614 32.03 -17.44 19.69
CA LEU A 614 30.93 -17.14 20.63
C LEU A 614 29.77 -18.12 20.46
N LEU A 615 29.27 -18.30 19.22
CA LEU A 615 28.17 -19.22 18.93
C LEU A 615 28.49 -20.68 19.28
N SER A 616 29.71 -21.13 18.97
CA SER A 616 30.13 -22.50 19.21
C SER A 616 30.31 -22.78 20.70
N SER A 617 31.00 -21.87 21.41
CA SER A 617 31.32 -22.06 22.84
C SER A 617 30.10 -21.93 23.76
N GLN A 618 29.19 -20.99 23.48
CA GLN A 618 28.05 -20.73 24.36
C GLN A 618 26.79 -21.52 23.99
N TYR A 619 26.60 -21.84 22.70
CA TYR A 619 25.36 -22.44 22.20
C TYR A 619 25.55 -23.75 21.43
N GLY A 620 26.79 -24.19 21.18
CA GLY A 620 27.08 -25.38 20.38
C GLY A 620 26.67 -25.25 18.90
N ILE A 621 26.50 -24.03 18.40
CA ILE A 621 26.04 -23.77 17.03
C ILE A 621 27.24 -23.67 16.09
N GLN A 622 27.22 -24.47 15.03
CA GLN A 622 28.28 -24.48 14.00
C GLN A 622 28.00 -23.45 12.90
N ALA A 623 29.03 -23.08 12.13
CA ALA A 623 28.92 -22.05 11.10
C ALA A 623 27.78 -22.30 10.09
N GLN A 624 27.58 -23.55 9.64
CA GLN A 624 26.55 -23.91 8.65
C GLN A 624 25.11 -23.81 9.20
N GLN A 625 24.97 -23.69 10.53
CA GLN A 625 23.70 -23.48 11.24
C GLN A 625 23.46 -21.99 11.57
N ALA A 626 24.39 -21.11 11.20
CA ALA A 626 24.27 -19.67 11.38
C ALA A 626 24.01 -18.96 10.04
N LEU A 627 23.06 -18.03 10.06
CA LEU A 627 22.72 -17.17 8.93
C LEU A 627 23.17 -15.73 9.22
N HIS A 628 23.77 -15.07 8.23
CA HIS A 628 23.94 -13.63 8.25
C HIS A 628 23.03 -12.96 7.20
N VAL A 629 22.32 -11.89 7.59
CA VAL A 629 21.37 -11.16 6.75
C VAL A 629 21.82 -9.72 6.65
N GLY A 630 22.02 -9.21 5.42
CA GLY A 630 22.47 -7.84 5.20
C GLY A 630 22.23 -7.36 3.76
N ASP A 631 22.72 -6.17 3.44
CA ASP A 631 22.55 -5.54 2.13
C ASP A 631 23.86 -5.51 1.30
N ASN A 632 25.02 -5.80 1.92
CA ASN A 632 26.30 -5.72 1.26
C ASN A 632 26.77 -7.08 0.74
N GLU A 633 26.90 -7.21 -0.58
CA GLU A 633 27.30 -8.46 -1.24
C GLU A 633 28.69 -8.97 -0.84
N VAL A 634 29.61 -8.07 -0.50
CA VAL A 634 30.96 -8.45 -0.07
C VAL A 634 30.98 -8.73 1.43
N ALA A 635 30.60 -7.74 2.23
CA ALA A 635 30.72 -7.79 3.69
C ALA A 635 29.76 -8.82 4.29
N ASP A 636 28.47 -8.79 3.91
CA ASP A 636 27.45 -9.65 4.50
C ASP A 636 27.29 -10.97 3.73
N GLY A 637 27.67 -11.00 2.45
CA GLY A 637 27.57 -12.20 1.60
C GLY A 637 28.87 -12.98 1.52
N THR A 638 29.82 -12.46 0.75
CA THR A 638 31.07 -13.15 0.40
C THR A 638 31.91 -13.48 1.63
N MET A 639 32.06 -12.55 2.57
CA MET A 639 32.83 -12.78 3.79
C MET A 639 32.14 -13.77 4.73
N ALA A 640 30.84 -13.64 4.98
CA ALA A 640 30.10 -14.64 5.78
C ALA A 640 30.22 -16.06 5.19
N LYS A 641 30.06 -16.19 3.87
CA LYS A 641 30.24 -17.47 3.15
C LYS A 641 31.65 -18.03 3.31
N ARG A 642 32.68 -17.19 3.27
CA ARG A 642 34.10 -17.60 3.41
C ARG A 642 34.36 -18.30 4.75
N TYR A 643 33.65 -17.91 5.81
CA TYR A 643 33.74 -18.53 7.13
C TYR A 643 32.72 -19.66 7.36
N GLY A 644 32.08 -20.16 6.29
CA GLY A 644 31.18 -21.31 6.35
C GLY A 644 29.76 -20.98 6.81
N MET A 645 29.41 -19.70 6.97
CA MET A 645 28.06 -19.27 7.31
C MET A 645 27.15 -19.29 6.08
N ARG A 646 25.85 -19.50 6.33
CA ARG A 646 24.81 -19.15 5.36
C ARG A 646 24.66 -17.63 5.33
N HIS A 647 24.27 -17.10 4.18
CA HIS A 647 24.05 -15.66 4.03
C HIS A 647 22.81 -15.39 3.18
N TYR A 648 22.18 -14.25 3.43
CA TYR A 648 21.12 -13.72 2.61
C TYR A 648 21.36 -12.22 2.39
N VAL A 649 21.71 -11.87 1.15
CA VAL A 649 22.00 -10.48 0.77
C VAL A 649 20.89 -9.93 -0.10
N PHE A 650 20.59 -8.65 0.09
CA PHE A 650 19.58 -7.96 -0.69
C PHE A 650 19.97 -6.57 -1.16
N PRO A 651 19.47 -6.14 -2.34
CA PRO A 651 19.82 -4.83 -2.87
C PRO A 651 19.25 -3.72 -1.99
N LYS A 652 20.05 -2.67 -1.76
CA LYS A 652 19.57 -1.42 -1.15
C LYS A 652 18.43 -0.84 -1.99
N ALA A 653 17.43 -0.25 -1.34
CA ALA A 653 16.33 0.44 -2.02
C ALA A 653 16.85 1.51 -2.99
N MET A 654 17.87 2.26 -2.57
CA MET A 654 18.56 3.26 -3.39
C MET A 654 19.21 2.70 -4.66
N GLN A 655 19.70 1.46 -4.65
CA GLN A 655 20.26 0.83 -5.86
C GLN A 655 19.16 0.51 -6.88
N ASN A 656 18.01 0.03 -6.43
CA ASN A 656 16.85 -0.19 -7.28
C ASN A 656 16.30 1.13 -7.80
N TYR A 657 16.21 2.14 -6.95
CA TYR A 657 15.82 3.49 -7.32
C TYR A 657 16.73 4.09 -8.40
N LYS A 658 18.06 3.98 -8.24
CA LYS A 658 19.06 4.41 -9.24
C LYS A 658 18.87 3.75 -10.61
N ARG A 659 18.22 2.58 -10.68
CA ARG A 659 17.91 1.84 -11.92
C ARG A 659 16.52 2.16 -12.50
N SER A 660 15.67 2.89 -11.77
CA SER A 660 14.31 3.24 -12.20
C SER A 660 14.28 4.49 -13.08
N GLN A 661 13.17 4.69 -13.79
CA GLN A 661 12.97 5.90 -14.59
C GLN A 661 12.87 7.16 -13.71
N VAL A 662 12.27 7.05 -12.53
CA VAL A 662 12.20 8.14 -11.55
C VAL A 662 13.60 8.55 -11.09
N GLY A 663 14.45 7.59 -10.72
CA GLY A 663 15.85 7.88 -10.35
C GLY A 663 16.66 8.44 -11.52
N ALA A 664 16.40 7.98 -12.75
CA ALA A 664 17.05 8.51 -13.94
C ALA A 664 16.74 9.99 -14.20
N ILE A 665 15.56 10.47 -13.80
CA ILE A 665 15.14 11.88 -13.92
C ILE A 665 15.69 12.68 -12.74
N LEU A 666 15.37 12.27 -11.50
CA LEU A 666 15.64 13.07 -10.31
C LEU A 666 17.12 13.07 -9.90
N LEU A 667 17.88 11.99 -10.10
CA LEU A 667 19.31 11.99 -9.73
C LEU A 667 20.18 12.73 -10.76
N LYS A 668 19.83 12.67 -12.05
CA LYS A 668 20.62 13.33 -13.12
C LYS A 668 20.35 14.81 -13.23
N ALA A 669 19.11 15.24 -12.98
CA ALA A 669 18.74 16.65 -13.05
C ALA A 669 19.47 17.52 -12.01
N TYR A 670 20.01 16.91 -10.94
CA TYR A 670 20.57 17.61 -9.80
C TYR A 670 21.95 17.09 -9.38
N ALA A 671 22.87 16.88 -10.33
CA ALA A 671 24.28 16.60 -10.03
C ALA A 671 24.89 17.77 -9.24
N GLY A 672 24.78 17.72 -7.90
CA GLY A 672 25.04 18.80 -6.95
C GLY A 672 23.94 19.02 -5.89
N GLY A 673 22.90 18.18 -5.88
CA GLY A 673 21.67 18.35 -5.09
C GLY A 673 21.94 18.46 -3.59
N GLY A 674 21.57 19.60 -3.02
CA GLY A 674 21.57 19.81 -1.58
C GLY A 674 20.58 18.88 -0.85
N VAL A 675 20.55 19.03 0.47
CA VAL A 675 19.79 18.19 1.42
C VAL A 675 18.36 17.85 0.96
N SER A 676 17.60 18.80 0.39
CA SER A 676 16.21 18.57 -0.06
C SER A 676 16.08 17.55 -1.19
N SER A 677 17.05 17.53 -2.13
CA SER A 677 17.05 16.52 -3.19
C SER A 677 17.33 15.15 -2.60
N SER A 678 18.32 15.06 -1.70
CA SER A 678 18.65 13.81 -1.02
C SER A 678 17.44 13.23 -0.26
N ILE A 679 16.72 14.07 0.50
CA ILE A 679 15.47 13.70 1.20
C ILE A 679 14.45 13.12 0.24
N MET A 680 14.11 13.88 -0.82
CA MET A 680 13.09 13.48 -1.78
C MET A 680 13.43 12.12 -2.42
N ASN A 681 14.67 11.95 -2.87
CA ASN A 681 15.12 10.70 -3.49
C ASN A 681 15.15 9.55 -2.48
N GLY A 682 15.65 9.77 -1.25
CA GLY A 682 15.72 8.78 -0.18
C GLY A 682 14.34 8.26 0.23
N MET A 683 13.40 9.18 0.50
CA MET A 683 12.02 8.82 0.86
C MET A 683 11.32 8.03 -0.26
N ILE A 684 11.46 8.47 -1.52
CA ILE A 684 10.87 7.76 -2.67
C ILE A 684 11.51 6.37 -2.83
N ALA A 685 12.83 6.27 -2.69
CA ALA A 685 13.55 5.00 -2.78
C ALA A 685 13.09 4.02 -1.71
N ASN A 686 13.11 4.42 -0.45
CA ASN A 686 12.73 3.56 0.68
C ASN A 686 11.27 3.12 0.60
N ARG A 687 10.36 4.01 0.18
CA ARG A 687 8.92 3.71 0.05
C ARG A 687 8.60 2.73 -1.08
N PHE A 688 9.17 2.91 -2.29
CA PHE A 688 8.71 2.19 -3.48
C PHE A 688 9.71 1.19 -4.08
N TYR A 689 10.99 1.25 -3.67
CA TYR A 689 12.06 0.47 -4.29
C TYR A 689 12.75 -0.52 -3.33
N SER A 690 12.25 -0.64 -2.10
CA SER A 690 12.71 -1.61 -1.09
C SER A 690 12.19 -3.04 -1.32
N ALA A 691 11.00 -3.19 -1.92
CA ALA A 691 10.29 -4.48 -2.02
C ALA A 691 10.44 -5.23 -3.35
N SER A 692 11.00 -4.63 -4.41
CA SER A 692 10.92 -5.15 -5.79
C SER A 692 12.27 -5.60 -6.35
N TRP A 693 12.62 -6.86 -6.09
CA TRP A 693 13.97 -7.40 -6.31
C TRP A 693 14.19 -7.79 -7.78
N ASN A 694 13.11 -7.98 -8.54
CA ASN A 694 13.14 -8.56 -9.88
C ASN A 694 12.32 -7.82 -10.95
N LYS A 695 11.60 -6.73 -10.63
CA LYS A 695 10.77 -6.04 -11.64
C LYS A 695 10.71 -4.53 -11.38
N ILE A 696 11.76 -3.84 -11.80
CA ILE A 696 11.72 -2.39 -11.97
C ILE A 696 11.10 -2.16 -13.35
N ASP A 697 9.90 -1.60 -13.38
CA ASP A 697 9.37 -1.06 -14.63
C ASP A 697 10.24 0.15 -15.01
N LYS A 698 10.93 0.04 -16.14
CA LYS A 698 11.83 1.09 -16.65
C LYS A 698 11.10 2.09 -17.54
N ASP A 699 9.87 1.79 -17.90
CA ASP A 699 9.09 2.56 -18.84
C ASP A 699 8.02 3.40 -18.14
N SER A 700 7.63 3.02 -16.91
CA SER A 700 6.66 3.74 -16.09
C SER A 700 7.28 4.51 -14.92
N LEU A 701 6.73 5.69 -14.63
CA LEU A 701 7.08 6.50 -13.46
C LEU A 701 6.31 6.08 -12.21
N PHE A 702 5.02 5.75 -12.37
CA PHE A 702 4.09 5.55 -11.25
C PHE A 702 3.40 4.19 -11.28
N ASP A 703 3.77 3.29 -12.19
CA ASP A 703 3.13 1.99 -12.41
C ASP A 703 1.63 2.08 -12.77
N GLY A 704 1.14 3.25 -13.22
CA GLY A 704 -0.29 3.51 -13.39
C GLY A 704 -1.08 3.61 -12.07
N ASP A 705 -0.40 3.88 -10.95
CA ASP A 705 -1.00 4.01 -9.61
C ASP A 705 -1.16 5.50 -9.22
N PRO A 706 -2.40 6.01 -9.03
CA PRO A 706 -2.64 7.39 -8.63
C PRO A 706 -2.01 7.78 -7.29
N TYR A 707 -1.90 6.83 -6.34
CA TYR A 707 -1.25 7.10 -5.07
C TYR A 707 0.25 7.39 -5.25
N ARG A 708 0.93 6.61 -6.11
CA ARG A 708 2.35 6.83 -6.45
C ARG A 708 2.57 8.16 -7.15
N TYR A 709 1.69 8.52 -8.08
CA TYR A 709 1.71 9.84 -8.71
C TYR A 709 1.57 10.96 -7.68
N GLY A 710 0.61 10.83 -6.76
CA GLY A 710 0.44 11.72 -5.62
C GLY A 710 1.70 11.84 -4.76
N PHE A 711 2.30 10.74 -4.35
CA PHE A 711 3.46 10.74 -3.45
C PHE A 711 4.76 11.19 -4.12
N GLN A 712 5.05 10.73 -5.35
CA GLN A 712 6.35 10.94 -6.00
C GLN A 712 6.43 12.27 -6.77
N ALA A 713 5.31 12.78 -7.28
CA ALA A 713 5.27 13.99 -8.12
C ALA A 713 4.50 15.14 -7.48
N LEU A 714 3.23 14.94 -7.09
CA LEU A 714 2.40 16.02 -6.56
C LEU A 714 2.81 16.46 -5.14
N GLY A 715 3.13 15.51 -4.26
CA GLY A 715 3.59 15.73 -2.89
C GLY A 715 4.77 16.71 -2.79
N PRO A 716 5.90 16.44 -3.48
CA PRO A 716 7.03 17.36 -3.53
C PRO A 716 6.66 18.75 -4.04
N LEU A 717 5.86 18.84 -5.11
CA LEU A 717 5.38 20.10 -5.68
C LEU A 717 4.59 20.92 -4.65
N VAL A 718 3.60 20.29 -4.02
CA VAL A 718 2.74 20.91 -3.02
C VAL A 718 3.54 21.31 -1.78
N LEU A 719 4.47 20.48 -1.31
CA LEU A 719 5.36 20.84 -0.19
C LEU A 719 6.23 22.05 -0.51
N GLY A 720 6.85 22.08 -1.69
CA GLY A 720 7.65 23.23 -2.12
C GLY A 720 6.83 24.51 -2.18
N PHE A 721 5.59 24.40 -2.69
CA PHE A 721 4.65 25.51 -2.72
C PHE A 721 4.28 26.00 -1.32
N THR A 722 3.90 25.13 -0.38
CA THR A 722 3.50 25.55 0.97
C THR A 722 4.68 26.12 1.77
N GLN A 723 5.90 25.60 1.58
CA GLN A 723 7.11 26.18 2.15
C GLN A 723 7.41 27.58 1.61
N TRP A 724 7.22 27.79 0.31
CA TRP A 724 7.32 29.12 -0.28
C TRP A 724 6.21 30.05 0.24
N LEU A 725 4.97 29.59 0.21
CA LEU A 725 3.79 30.34 0.64
C LEU A 725 3.94 30.85 2.08
N TYR A 726 4.31 29.98 3.02
CA TYR A 726 4.55 30.38 4.42
C TYR A 726 5.59 31.52 4.52
N ARG A 727 6.74 31.39 3.85
CA ARG A 727 7.79 32.42 3.88
C ARG A 727 7.33 33.73 3.26
N ARG A 728 6.58 33.69 2.15
CA ARG A 728 6.09 34.89 1.48
C ARG A 728 4.97 35.57 2.27
N ALA A 729 4.03 34.80 2.81
CA ALA A 729 2.97 35.29 3.69
C ALA A 729 3.55 36.00 4.92
N LYS A 730 4.53 35.37 5.59
CA LYS A 730 5.26 35.98 6.72
C LYS A 730 6.01 37.26 6.34
N LEU A 731 6.70 37.25 5.19
CA LEU A 731 7.41 38.44 4.70
C LEU A 731 6.45 39.62 4.47
N HIS A 732 5.25 39.34 3.98
CA HIS A 732 4.22 40.33 3.67
C HIS A 732 3.26 40.61 4.83
N GLY A 733 3.53 40.09 6.04
CA GLY A 733 2.69 40.31 7.22
C GLY A 733 1.24 39.81 7.05
N GLN A 734 1.03 38.73 6.30
CA GLN A 734 -0.29 38.16 6.06
C GLN A 734 -0.69 37.26 7.22
N ASP A 735 -1.86 37.49 7.81
CA ASP A 735 -2.36 36.76 8.97
C ASP A 735 -3.29 35.61 8.59
N LYS A 736 -3.97 35.72 7.43
CA LYS A 736 -4.91 34.69 6.95
C LYS A 736 -4.72 34.37 5.48
N LEU A 737 -4.71 33.07 5.18
CA LEU A 737 -4.59 32.49 3.84
C LEU A 737 -5.88 31.75 3.47
N TYR A 738 -6.54 32.20 2.41
CA TYR A 738 -7.79 31.65 1.91
C TYR A 738 -7.54 30.81 0.65
N PHE A 739 -7.53 29.50 0.82
CA PHE A 739 -7.35 28.54 -0.27
C PHE A 739 -8.62 28.43 -1.08
N LEU A 740 -8.57 28.87 -2.34
CA LEU A 740 -9.74 28.92 -3.20
C LEU A 740 -10.13 27.52 -3.67
N ALA A 741 -11.42 27.22 -3.60
CA ALA A 741 -11.99 26.08 -4.32
C ALA A 741 -11.75 26.27 -5.84
N ARG A 742 -11.52 25.22 -6.61
CA ARG A 742 -11.55 23.78 -6.29
C ARG A 742 -10.17 23.20 -5.94
N ASP A 743 -9.11 23.85 -6.39
CA ASP A 743 -7.75 23.29 -6.44
C ASP A 743 -6.94 23.57 -5.16
N GLY A 744 -7.47 24.40 -4.25
CA GLY A 744 -6.83 24.76 -2.99
C GLY A 744 -6.93 23.71 -1.89
N TRP A 745 -7.77 22.68 -2.02
CA TRP A 745 -8.08 21.76 -0.90
C TRP A 745 -6.87 20.95 -0.42
N VAL A 746 -6.13 20.32 -1.34
CA VAL A 746 -4.93 19.56 -0.98
C VAL A 746 -3.77 20.48 -0.55
N LEU A 747 -3.73 21.71 -1.08
CA LEU A 747 -2.76 22.73 -0.68
C LEU A 747 -3.01 23.19 0.77
N LYS A 748 -4.27 23.37 1.17
CA LYS A 748 -4.65 23.68 2.55
C LYS A 748 -4.25 22.56 3.49
N GLN A 749 -4.63 21.32 3.18
CA GLN A 749 -4.25 20.16 4.01
C GLN A 749 -2.73 20.07 4.19
N ALA A 750 -1.98 20.31 3.12
CA ALA A 750 -0.52 20.34 3.16
C ALA A 750 0.04 21.46 4.03
N TYR A 751 -0.56 22.65 3.96
CA TYR A 751 -0.16 23.80 4.76
C TYR A 751 -0.45 23.55 6.25
N ASP A 752 -1.64 23.05 6.57
CA ASP A 752 -2.08 22.72 7.93
C ASP A 752 -1.17 21.67 8.57
N LEU A 753 -0.75 20.66 7.80
CA LEU A 753 0.18 19.64 8.29
C LEU A 753 1.58 20.20 8.60
N MET A 754 2.04 21.20 7.86
CA MET A 754 3.37 21.77 8.03
C MET A 754 3.42 22.87 9.08
N TYR A 755 2.33 23.65 9.21
CA TYR A 755 2.31 24.92 9.94
C TYR A 755 1.12 25.11 10.89
N GLY A 756 0.17 24.16 10.94
CA GLY A 756 -1.01 24.28 11.80
C GLY A 756 -0.70 24.25 13.30
N ASP A 757 0.45 23.70 13.68
CA ASP A 757 0.98 23.67 15.06
C ASP A 757 2.04 24.76 15.33
N VAL A 758 2.35 25.60 14.32
CA VAL A 758 3.41 26.60 14.41
C VAL A 758 2.85 27.93 14.92
N GLU A 759 3.36 28.39 16.06
CA GLU A 759 2.95 29.65 16.66
C GLU A 759 3.16 30.84 15.71
N GLY A 760 2.12 31.66 15.57
CA GLY A 760 2.09 32.83 14.71
C GLY A 760 2.08 32.52 13.21
N ALA A 761 2.00 31.27 12.76
CA ALA A 761 1.80 30.99 11.35
C ALA A 761 0.48 31.58 10.84
N PRO A 762 0.42 32.09 9.59
CA PRO A 762 -0.83 32.57 9.00
C PRO A 762 -1.91 31.48 9.07
N ILE A 763 -3.11 31.84 9.52
CA ILE A 763 -4.26 30.92 9.66
C ILE A 763 -4.76 30.57 8.25
N SER A 764 -5.03 29.29 8.02
CA SER A 764 -5.49 28.76 6.75
C SER A 764 -6.99 28.45 6.75
N GLU A 765 -7.71 28.99 5.78
CA GLU A 765 -9.14 28.76 5.58
C GLU A 765 -9.43 28.25 4.17
N TYR A 766 -10.47 27.43 4.02
CA TYR A 766 -10.94 27.01 2.69
C TYR A 766 -12.07 27.91 2.24
N LEU A 767 -11.93 28.53 1.07
CA LEU A 767 -12.88 29.51 0.56
C LEU A 767 -13.58 28.94 -0.67
N TYR A 768 -14.87 28.66 -0.52
CA TYR A 768 -15.77 28.25 -1.60
C TYR A 768 -15.95 29.38 -2.61
N CYS A 769 -15.12 29.38 -3.64
CA CYS A 769 -15.14 30.35 -4.73
C CYS A 769 -14.99 29.62 -6.05
N SER A 770 -15.63 30.15 -7.09
CA SER A 770 -15.39 29.79 -8.48
C SER A 770 -15.55 31.07 -9.30
N ARG A 771 -15.11 31.05 -10.57
CA ARG A 771 -15.38 32.18 -11.47
C ARG A 771 -16.86 32.53 -11.52
N ARG A 772 -17.75 31.53 -11.62
CA ARG A 772 -19.20 31.74 -11.64
C ARG A 772 -19.74 32.29 -10.32
N ALA A 773 -19.26 31.77 -9.19
CA ALA A 773 -19.72 32.14 -7.85
C ALA A 773 -19.26 33.53 -7.40
N VAL A 774 -18.19 34.09 -7.99
CA VAL A 774 -17.72 35.45 -7.67
C VAL A 774 -18.12 36.49 -8.73
N MET A 775 -18.12 36.13 -10.01
CA MET A 775 -18.35 37.11 -11.09
C MET A 775 -19.80 37.60 -11.12
N VAL A 776 -20.79 36.71 -10.98
CA VAL A 776 -22.21 37.13 -11.01
C VAL A 776 -22.55 38.00 -9.81
N PRO A 777 -22.21 37.61 -8.56
CA PRO A 777 -22.28 38.50 -7.41
C PRO A 777 -21.53 39.81 -7.51
N SER A 778 -20.64 40.03 -8.48
CA SER A 778 -19.92 41.30 -8.64
C SER A 778 -20.61 42.30 -9.58
N LEU A 779 -21.68 41.90 -10.29
CA LEU A 779 -22.38 42.75 -11.26
C LEU A 779 -23.28 43.80 -10.57
N GLU A 780 -22.89 45.07 -10.65
CA GLU A 780 -23.65 46.21 -10.04
C GLU A 780 -24.25 47.16 -11.08
N ARG A 781 -23.70 47.17 -12.29
CA ARG A 781 -24.01 48.13 -13.34
C ARG A 781 -23.94 47.47 -14.71
N VAL A 782 -24.58 48.09 -15.70
CA VAL A 782 -24.69 47.55 -17.07
C VAL A 782 -23.31 47.34 -17.71
N GLU A 783 -22.34 48.20 -17.41
CA GLU A 783 -20.98 48.08 -17.93
C GLU A 783 -20.31 46.78 -17.47
N CYS A 784 -20.62 46.29 -16.26
CA CYS A 784 -20.10 45.01 -15.77
C CYS A 784 -20.70 43.82 -16.54
N ILE A 785 -21.96 43.93 -16.99
CA ILE A 785 -22.61 42.92 -17.83
C ILE A 785 -21.88 42.81 -19.17
N PHE A 786 -21.58 43.96 -19.79
CA PHE A 786 -20.84 44.01 -21.05
C PHE A 786 -19.39 43.50 -20.91
N GLU A 787 -18.70 43.85 -19.81
CA GLU A 787 -17.37 43.33 -19.49
C GLU A 787 -17.39 41.80 -19.43
N LEU A 788 -18.34 41.23 -18.68
CA LEU A 788 -18.44 39.78 -18.47
C LEU A 788 -18.86 39.02 -19.74
N ALA A 789 -19.76 39.60 -20.54
CA ALA A 789 -20.19 39.06 -21.83
C ALA A 789 -19.07 39.07 -22.89
N SER A 790 -18.13 40.01 -22.78
CA SER A 790 -17.02 40.17 -23.73
C SER A 790 -15.82 39.26 -23.44
N GLN A 791 -15.78 38.59 -22.28
CA GLN A 791 -14.77 37.59 -22.00
C GLN A 791 -14.91 36.38 -22.91
N SER A 792 -13.80 35.70 -23.25
CA SER A 792 -13.82 34.54 -24.15
C SER A 792 -14.73 33.40 -23.65
N PHE A 793 -15.48 32.78 -24.58
CA PHE A 793 -16.34 31.60 -24.36
C PHE A 793 -16.50 30.76 -25.64
N ASN A 794 -16.77 29.47 -25.50
CA ASN A 794 -17.15 28.60 -26.63
C ASN A 794 -18.60 28.83 -27.05
N ALA A 795 -18.87 28.65 -28.35
CA ALA A 795 -20.20 28.78 -28.90
C ALA A 795 -21.19 27.82 -28.20
N ARG A 796 -22.34 28.34 -27.77
CA ARG A 796 -23.33 27.56 -27.01
C ARG A 796 -24.74 28.14 -27.12
N PRO A 797 -25.79 27.37 -26.76
CA PRO A 797 -27.14 27.88 -26.63
C PRO A 797 -27.27 29.11 -25.73
N LEU A 798 -28.12 30.07 -26.11
CA LEU A 798 -28.32 31.31 -25.38
C LEU A 798 -28.78 31.08 -23.94
N ASN A 799 -29.66 30.11 -23.69
CA ASN A 799 -30.08 29.76 -22.33
C ASN A 799 -28.89 29.33 -21.44
N GLU A 800 -28.00 28.49 -21.95
CA GLU A 800 -26.80 28.05 -21.24
C GLU A 800 -25.79 29.19 -21.06
N PHE A 801 -25.72 30.13 -22.02
CA PHE A 801 -24.90 31.33 -21.89
C PHE A 801 -25.42 32.24 -20.77
N LEU A 802 -26.73 32.48 -20.70
CA LEU A 802 -27.35 33.32 -19.67
C LEU A 802 -27.20 32.72 -18.27
N ASP A 803 -27.41 31.42 -18.12
CA ASP A 803 -27.23 30.72 -16.84
C ASP A 803 -25.75 30.74 -16.39
N ALA A 804 -24.84 30.32 -17.27
CA ALA A 804 -23.42 30.20 -16.94
C ALA A 804 -22.69 31.55 -16.76
N ARG A 805 -23.22 32.66 -17.28
CA ARG A 805 -22.59 34.00 -17.18
C ARG A 805 -23.32 34.96 -16.26
N PHE A 806 -24.63 34.80 -16.07
CA PHE A 806 -25.46 35.75 -15.33
C PHE A 806 -26.37 35.08 -14.28
N GLY A 807 -26.44 33.74 -14.27
CA GLY A 807 -27.32 33.00 -13.35
C GLY A 807 -28.79 33.07 -13.67
N LEU A 808 -29.12 33.42 -14.90
CA LEU A 808 -30.50 33.55 -15.32
C LEU A 808 -31.00 32.27 -15.97
N GLU A 809 -31.92 31.61 -15.28
CA GLU A 809 -32.70 30.52 -15.84
C GLU A 809 -33.64 31.04 -16.94
N TRP A 810 -33.76 30.26 -18.01
CA TRP A 810 -34.64 30.63 -19.12
C TRP A 810 -36.11 30.57 -18.71
N ASN A 811 -36.80 31.70 -18.79
CA ASN A 811 -38.20 31.83 -18.40
C ASN A 811 -39.03 32.56 -19.48
N ARG A 812 -40.35 32.66 -19.26
CA ARG A 812 -41.28 33.29 -20.23
C ARG A 812 -40.99 34.77 -20.50
N GLU A 813 -40.50 35.50 -19.51
CA GLU A 813 -40.17 36.93 -19.64
C GLU A 813 -38.93 37.12 -20.53
N ILE A 814 -37.86 36.37 -20.25
CA ILE A 814 -36.65 36.34 -21.07
C ILE A 814 -36.99 35.86 -22.50
N GLU A 815 -37.84 34.85 -22.65
CA GLU A 815 -38.25 34.36 -23.96
C GLU A 815 -39.00 35.44 -24.77
N SER A 816 -39.90 36.21 -24.12
CA SER A 816 -40.62 37.29 -24.78
C SER A 816 -39.67 38.36 -25.31
N ILE A 817 -38.71 38.79 -24.48
CA ILE A 817 -37.71 39.80 -24.87
C ILE A 817 -36.77 39.23 -25.94
N ALA A 818 -36.31 37.99 -25.80
CA ALA A 818 -35.41 37.35 -26.75
C ALA A 818 -36.02 37.28 -28.17
N LYS A 819 -37.33 37.06 -28.28
CA LYS A 819 -38.06 37.06 -29.57
C LYS A 819 -38.00 38.42 -30.29
N GLU A 820 -37.98 39.54 -29.57
CA GLU A 820 -37.81 40.89 -30.16
C GLU A 820 -36.46 41.02 -30.88
N PHE A 821 -35.45 40.31 -30.38
CA PHE A 821 -34.12 40.23 -30.98
C PHE A 821 -33.98 38.99 -31.90
N GLY A 822 -35.05 38.27 -32.22
CA GLY A 822 -35.00 37.08 -33.07
C GLY A 822 -34.17 35.92 -32.48
N TYR A 823 -34.04 35.86 -31.15
CA TYR A 823 -33.40 34.76 -30.45
C TYR A 823 -34.42 33.73 -29.94
N SER A 824 -33.96 32.49 -29.83
CA SER A 824 -34.64 31.41 -29.11
C SER A 824 -33.71 30.86 -28.03
N SER A 825 -34.21 30.03 -27.11
CA SER A 825 -33.39 29.43 -26.05
C SER A 825 -32.18 28.69 -26.61
N LYS A 826 -32.37 27.95 -27.71
CA LYS A 826 -31.33 27.13 -28.36
C LYS A 826 -30.48 27.89 -29.37
N HIS A 827 -30.67 29.21 -29.52
CA HIS A 827 -29.88 30.00 -30.47
C HIS A 827 -28.42 29.99 -30.06
N ILE A 828 -27.52 29.67 -30.99
CA ILE A 828 -26.09 29.54 -30.69
C ILE A 828 -25.45 30.92 -30.67
N ILE A 829 -24.92 31.31 -29.51
CA ILE A 829 -24.16 32.54 -29.31
C ILE A 829 -22.67 32.21 -29.39
N SER A 830 -21.90 33.05 -30.08
CA SER A 830 -20.44 32.91 -30.17
C SER A 830 -19.75 34.27 -30.01
N PRO A 831 -18.48 34.32 -29.56
CA PRO A 831 -17.79 35.58 -29.30
C PRO A 831 -17.52 36.45 -30.54
N HIS A 832 -17.64 35.90 -31.76
CA HIS A 832 -17.31 36.62 -33.00
C HIS A 832 -18.53 36.98 -33.86
N TYR A 833 -19.72 36.43 -33.56
CA TYR A 833 -20.93 36.58 -34.37
C TYR A 833 -22.05 37.23 -33.54
N GLU A 834 -22.69 38.28 -34.08
CA GLU A 834 -23.81 39.00 -33.45
C GLU A 834 -23.50 39.77 -32.15
N GLN A 835 -22.23 40.14 -31.87
CA GLN A 835 -21.86 40.83 -30.62
C GLN A 835 -22.70 42.08 -30.32
N VAL A 836 -22.91 42.96 -31.31
CA VAL A 836 -23.71 44.20 -31.14
C VAL A 836 -25.16 43.87 -30.73
N LYS A 837 -25.75 42.87 -31.38
CA LYS A 837 -27.12 42.43 -31.13
C LYS A 837 -27.25 41.74 -29.77
N LEU A 838 -26.27 40.93 -29.39
CA LEU A 838 -26.18 40.33 -28.06
C LEU A 838 -26.08 41.40 -26.98
N MET A 839 -25.23 42.42 -27.15
CA MET A 839 -25.09 43.50 -26.17
C MET A 839 -26.39 44.29 -26.01
N ALA A 840 -27.08 44.61 -27.11
CA ALA A 840 -28.39 45.29 -27.04
C ALA A 840 -29.46 44.44 -26.33
N PHE A 841 -29.45 43.11 -26.55
CA PHE A 841 -30.32 42.18 -25.83
C PHE A 841 -29.98 42.14 -24.33
N LEU A 842 -28.70 42.02 -23.97
CA LEU A 842 -28.22 42.00 -22.58
C LEU A 842 -28.54 43.31 -21.84
N GLU A 843 -28.44 44.45 -22.53
CA GLU A 843 -28.85 45.76 -22.01
C GLU A 843 -30.36 45.76 -21.70
N ARG A 844 -31.18 45.19 -22.58
CA ARG A 844 -32.63 45.12 -22.39
C ARG A 844 -33.04 44.27 -21.19
N ILE A 845 -32.30 43.18 -20.90
CA ILE A 845 -32.54 42.31 -19.74
C ILE A 845 -31.67 42.67 -18.52
N SER A 846 -30.97 43.81 -18.54
CA SER A 846 -29.99 44.18 -17.52
C SER A 846 -30.59 44.23 -16.11
N ALA A 847 -31.82 44.71 -15.95
CA ALA A 847 -32.51 44.75 -14.66
C ALA A 847 -32.68 43.34 -14.04
N LEU A 848 -33.00 42.33 -14.86
CA LEU A 848 -33.13 40.94 -14.41
C LEU A 848 -31.77 40.37 -13.98
N ILE A 849 -30.72 40.66 -14.77
CA ILE A 849 -29.34 40.23 -14.46
C ILE A 849 -28.87 40.83 -13.13
N LEU A 850 -29.06 42.14 -12.96
CA LEU A 850 -28.62 42.86 -11.76
C LEU A 850 -29.41 42.43 -10.51
N GLU A 851 -30.70 42.11 -10.64
CA GLU A 851 -31.47 41.60 -9.50
C GLU A 851 -31.00 40.19 -9.08
N ASN A 852 -30.75 39.29 -10.03
CA ASN A 852 -30.17 37.98 -9.70
C ASN A 852 -28.79 38.14 -9.05
N ALA A 853 -27.93 38.97 -9.62
CA ALA A 853 -26.62 39.29 -9.07
C ALA A 853 -26.70 39.85 -7.64
N ARG A 854 -27.67 40.72 -7.34
CA ARG A 854 -27.91 41.27 -6.01
C ARG A 854 -28.28 40.18 -5.00
N VAL A 855 -29.15 39.25 -5.38
CA VAL A 855 -29.55 38.12 -4.53
C VAL A 855 -28.36 37.21 -4.22
N GLU A 856 -27.61 36.79 -5.25
CA GLU A 856 -26.42 35.94 -5.05
C GLU A 856 -25.33 36.67 -4.23
N ARG A 857 -25.13 37.98 -4.46
CA ARG A 857 -24.17 38.80 -3.70
C ARG A 857 -24.47 38.87 -2.22
N ILE A 858 -25.74 39.05 -1.86
CA ILE A 858 -26.15 39.11 -0.47
C ILE A 858 -25.83 37.79 0.26
N ALA A 859 -26.06 36.65 -0.40
CA ALA A 859 -25.73 35.34 0.16
C ALA A 859 -24.22 35.10 0.23
N TYR A 860 -23.46 35.52 -0.79
CA TYR A 860 -22.03 35.29 -0.83
C TYR A 860 -21.26 36.19 0.15
N LEU A 861 -21.65 37.46 0.31
CA LEU A 861 -21.08 38.35 1.33
C LEU A 861 -21.34 37.82 2.75
N ASP A 862 -22.54 37.30 3.01
CA ASP A 862 -22.89 36.64 4.27
C ASP A 862 -21.98 35.42 4.54
N TYR A 863 -21.64 34.65 3.50
CA TYR A 863 -20.66 33.57 3.59
C TYR A 863 -19.25 34.08 3.92
N LEU A 864 -18.74 35.04 3.15
CA LEU A 864 -17.41 35.62 3.36
C LEU A 864 -17.26 36.19 4.77
N ASP A 865 -18.30 36.84 5.29
CA ASP A 865 -18.33 37.34 6.66
C ASP A 865 -18.28 36.21 7.69
N SER A 866 -19.06 35.14 7.48
CA SER A 866 -19.10 34.00 8.42
C SER A 866 -17.79 33.21 8.53
N ILE A 867 -16.93 33.26 7.51
CA ILE A 867 -15.58 32.66 7.54
C ILE A 867 -14.49 33.69 7.92
N GLY A 868 -14.91 34.89 8.33
CA GLY A 868 -14.02 35.96 8.78
C GLY A 868 -13.19 36.61 7.67
N PHE A 869 -13.55 36.43 6.39
CA PHE A 869 -12.80 36.96 5.24
C PHE A 869 -12.91 38.49 5.18
N VAL A 870 -14.12 39.03 5.35
CA VAL A 870 -14.36 40.48 5.28
C VAL A 870 -13.53 41.23 6.33
N GLN A 871 -13.52 40.74 7.56
CA GLN A 871 -12.74 41.33 8.66
C GLN A 871 -11.24 41.25 8.40
N ALA A 872 -10.75 40.12 7.87
CA ALA A 872 -9.34 39.94 7.57
C ALA A 872 -8.85 40.86 6.43
N VAL A 873 -9.69 41.07 5.41
CA VAL A 873 -9.42 42.03 4.33
C VAL A 873 -9.38 43.46 4.87
N GLN A 874 -10.33 43.85 5.73
CA GLN A 874 -10.34 45.17 6.36
C GLN A 874 -9.11 45.43 7.24
N ALA A 875 -8.55 44.38 7.84
CA ALA A 875 -7.31 44.45 8.61
C ALA A 875 -6.03 44.46 7.75
N GLY A 876 -6.13 44.29 6.42
CA GLY A 876 -4.99 44.25 5.49
C GLY A 876 -4.18 42.94 5.54
N GLY A 877 -4.69 41.90 6.21
CA GLY A 877 -3.98 40.66 6.50
C GLY A 877 -4.49 39.43 5.72
N ALA A 878 -5.32 39.61 4.69
CA ALA A 878 -5.93 38.51 3.94
C ALA A 878 -5.28 38.31 2.56
N SER A 879 -4.90 37.06 2.26
CA SER A 879 -4.45 36.64 0.93
C SER A 879 -5.20 35.42 0.44
N VAL A 880 -5.50 35.36 -0.85
CA VAL A 880 -6.03 34.17 -1.52
C VAL A 880 -4.91 33.31 -2.07
N VAL A 881 -5.17 32.00 -2.15
CA VAL A 881 -4.22 30.99 -2.65
C VAL A 881 -4.91 30.17 -3.73
N ASP A 882 -4.29 30.10 -4.91
CA ASP A 882 -4.84 29.42 -6.09
C ASP A 882 -3.70 28.89 -6.98
N ILE A 883 -4.03 28.10 -7.99
CA ILE A 883 -3.06 27.61 -8.99
C ILE A 883 -3.00 28.52 -10.23
N GLY A 884 -4.05 29.32 -10.46
CA GLY A 884 -4.29 30.07 -11.70
C GLY A 884 -3.33 31.24 -11.94
N TYR A 885 -3.41 31.84 -13.13
CA TYR A 885 -2.36 32.73 -13.66
C TYR A 885 -2.74 34.20 -13.80
N SER A 886 -4.03 34.47 -13.89
CA SER A 886 -4.58 35.79 -14.21
C SER A 886 -5.27 36.47 -13.03
N GLY A 887 -5.31 35.83 -11.85
CA GLY A 887 -5.89 36.41 -10.63
C GLY A 887 -7.39 36.74 -10.70
N SER A 888 -8.15 36.17 -11.64
CA SER A 888 -9.55 36.62 -11.88
C SER A 888 -10.42 36.54 -10.62
N MET A 889 -10.33 35.48 -9.82
CA MET A 889 -11.13 35.36 -8.59
C MET A 889 -10.72 36.42 -7.55
N GLN A 890 -9.42 36.70 -7.39
CA GLN A 890 -8.92 37.79 -6.54
C GLN A 890 -9.49 39.14 -7.00
N LEU A 891 -9.44 39.43 -8.30
CA LEU A 891 -9.96 40.67 -8.88
C LEU A 891 -11.46 40.84 -8.60
N TYR A 892 -12.26 39.80 -8.77
CA TYR A 892 -13.71 39.91 -8.56
C TYR A 892 -14.09 39.94 -7.08
N LEU A 893 -13.30 39.33 -6.18
CA LEU A 893 -13.43 39.53 -4.73
C LEU A 893 -13.11 40.98 -4.34
N GLN A 894 -12.03 41.55 -4.88
CA GLN A 894 -11.67 42.97 -4.73
C GLN A 894 -12.77 43.90 -5.22
N LYS A 895 -13.35 43.64 -6.41
CA LYS A 895 -14.49 44.40 -6.94
C LYS A 895 -15.72 44.30 -6.03
N MET A 896 -16.08 43.10 -5.58
CA MET A 896 -17.27 42.88 -4.76
C MET A 896 -17.16 43.52 -3.37
N LEU A 897 -15.96 43.58 -2.79
CA LEU A 897 -15.68 44.21 -1.50
C LEU A 897 -15.23 45.69 -1.61
N ASN A 898 -15.13 46.21 -2.83
CA ASN A 898 -14.64 47.55 -3.13
C ASN A 898 -13.31 47.89 -2.44
N THR A 899 -12.31 47.02 -2.61
CA THR A 899 -10.99 47.12 -1.98
C THR A 899 -9.88 46.61 -2.89
N THR A 900 -8.65 47.05 -2.67
CA THR A 900 -7.44 46.50 -3.30
C THR A 900 -6.65 45.59 -2.37
N ASP A 901 -7.01 45.52 -1.09
CA ASP A 901 -6.15 44.97 -0.02
C ASP A 901 -6.32 43.45 0.16
N ILE A 902 -6.41 42.74 -0.97
CA ILE A 902 -6.46 41.27 -1.00
C ILE A 902 -5.20 40.81 -1.71
N GLY A 903 -4.31 40.13 -1.00
CA GLY A 903 -3.11 39.52 -1.59
C GLY A 903 -3.43 38.23 -2.35
N GLY A 904 -2.52 37.80 -3.23
CA GLY A 904 -2.68 36.61 -4.05
C GLY A 904 -1.38 35.84 -4.25
N PHE A 905 -1.41 34.55 -3.92
CA PHE A 905 -0.31 33.61 -4.10
C PHE A 905 -0.70 32.46 -5.05
N TYR A 906 0.11 32.26 -6.07
CA TYR A 906 -0.20 31.39 -7.21
C TYR A 906 0.91 30.40 -7.53
N PHE A 907 0.60 29.35 -8.30
CA PHE A 907 1.65 28.51 -8.88
C PHE A 907 2.46 29.30 -9.92
N LEU A 908 1.80 30.13 -10.71
CA LEU A 908 2.41 30.96 -11.74
C LEU A 908 1.55 32.20 -11.94
N THR A 909 2.13 33.36 -12.24
CA THR A 909 1.39 34.58 -12.58
C THR A 909 1.73 35.06 -13.99
N HIS A 910 0.80 35.68 -14.71
CA HIS A 910 1.02 36.17 -16.08
C HIS A 910 1.32 37.67 -16.13
N HIS A 911 2.21 38.06 -17.05
CA HIS A 911 2.60 39.46 -17.24
C HIS A 911 1.43 40.39 -17.57
N HIS A 912 0.45 39.94 -18.37
CA HIS A 912 -0.69 40.78 -18.78
C HIS A 912 -1.63 41.16 -17.63
N ALA A 913 -1.59 40.43 -16.51
CA ALA A 913 -2.41 40.72 -15.33
C ALA A 913 -1.72 41.67 -14.35
N ARG A 914 -0.45 42.02 -14.58
CA ARG A 914 0.37 42.86 -13.69
C ARG A 914 -0.36 44.14 -13.29
N ASP A 915 -0.87 44.87 -14.28
CA ASP A 915 -1.45 46.19 -14.05
C ASP A 915 -2.73 46.16 -13.21
N LEU A 916 -3.41 45.01 -13.16
CA LEU A 916 -4.61 44.80 -12.35
C LEU A 916 -4.30 44.67 -10.86
N PHE A 917 -3.05 44.33 -10.50
CA PHE A 917 -2.63 44.04 -9.13
C PHE A 917 -1.44 44.88 -8.67
N ASN A 918 -1.22 46.06 -9.27
CA ASN A 918 -0.09 46.94 -8.93
C ASN A 918 -0.06 47.41 -7.46
N THR A 919 -1.19 47.35 -6.77
CA THR A 919 -1.35 47.76 -5.36
C THR A 919 -1.55 46.59 -4.40
N SER A 920 -1.49 45.34 -4.89
CA SER A 920 -1.75 44.13 -4.10
C SER A 920 -0.70 43.05 -4.36
N ILE A 921 -0.57 42.09 -3.46
CA ILE A 921 0.35 40.96 -3.66
C ILE A 921 -0.17 40.11 -4.83
N PHE A 922 0.70 39.79 -5.78
CA PHE A 922 0.39 38.94 -6.93
C PHE A 922 1.65 38.16 -7.35
N GLU A 923 1.89 37.05 -6.67
CA GLU A 923 3.15 36.30 -6.79
C GLU A 923 2.94 34.84 -7.19
N GLY A 924 3.84 34.31 -8.01
CA GLY A 924 3.89 32.93 -8.48
C GLY A 924 5.09 32.16 -7.92
N PHE A 925 4.87 30.93 -7.46
CA PHE A 925 5.90 30.03 -6.93
C PHE A 925 6.88 29.54 -8.02
N LEU A 926 6.35 29.03 -9.12
CA LEU A 926 7.14 28.46 -10.22
C LEU A 926 7.73 29.56 -11.09
N GLN A 927 6.92 30.59 -11.38
CA GLN A 927 7.34 31.75 -12.16
C GLN A 927 6.47 32.97 -11.82
N ASN A 928 7.12 34.12 -11.64
CA ASN A 928 6.47 35.42 -11.53
C ASN A 928 6.33 36.06 -12.92
N LEU A 929 5.14 36.60 -13.21
CA LEU A 929 4.83 37.41 -14.39
C LEU A 929 5.34 36.81 -15.71
N ASP A 930 5.04 35.52 -15.93
CA ASP A 930 5.36 34.80 -17.15
C ASP A 930 4.66 35.41 -18.38
N ASP A 931 5.41 35.56 -19.47
CA ASP A 931 4.87 35.98 -20.76
C ASP A 931 4.53 34.76 -21.62
N HIS A 932 3.30 34.26 -21.44
CA HIS A 932 2.78 33.07 -22.11
C HIS A 932 2.67 33.20 -23.65
N LYS A 933 2.87 34.40 -24.19
CA LYS A 933 2.84 34.65 -25.64
C LYS A 933 4.20 34.42 -26.30
N THR A 934 5.26 34.21 -25.52
CA THR A 934 6.60 33.99 -26.04
C THR A 934 6.94 32.50 -26.19
N ALA A 935 7.96 32.21 -26.99
CA ALA A 935 8.49 30.85 -27.14
C ALA A 935 9.22 30.33 -25.87
N TRP A 936 9.49 31.20 -24.90
CA TRP A 936 10.23 30.90 -23.68
C TRP A 936 9.34 30.77 -22.43
N ARG A 937 8.01 30.73 -22.62
CA ARG A 937 7.03 30.61 -21.54
C ARG A 937 7.25 29.37 -20.68
N HIS A 938 6.83 29.46 -19.42
CA HIS A 938 6.93 28.32 -18.50
C HIS A 938 6.10 27.11 -18.98
N PRO A 939 6.61 25.85 -18.88
CA PRO A 939 5.93 24.65 -19.36
C PRO A 939 4.55 24.38 -18.75
N LEU A 940 4.25 24.96 -17.58
CA LEU A 940 2.92 24.87 -16.96
C LEU A 940 1.81 25.36 -17.89
N ASN A 941 2.07 26.39 -18.71
CA ASN A 941 1.09 26.90 -19.67
C ASN A 941 0.62 25.83 -20.68
N ASP A 942 1.47 24.85 -20.99
CA ASP A 942 1.15 23.77 -21.94
C ASP A 942 0.49 22.55 -21.26
N HIS A 943 0.45 22.55 -19.93
CA HIS A 943 0.14 21.38 -19.12
C HIS A 943 -0.89 21.67 -18.01
N VAL A 944 -1.48 22.86 -17.94
CA VAL A 944 -2.43 23.28 -16.87
C VAL A 944 -3.46 22.22 -16.49
N PHE A 945 -4.11 21.58 -17.47
CA PHE A 945 -5.19 20.65 -17.21
C PHE A 945 -4.77 19.41 -16.40
N ILE A 946 -3.49 18.99 -16.48
CA ILE A 946 -3.01 17.87 -15.66
C ILE A 946 -2.78 18.28 -14.20
N PHE A 947 -2.45 19.56 -13.96
CA PHE A 947 -2.31 20.11 -12.60
C PHE A 947 -3.69 20.36 -11.98
N GLU A 948 -4.62 20.97 -12.74
CA GLU A 948 -6.03 21.12 -12.35
C GLU A 948 -6.64 19.77 -11.97
N ALA A 949 -6.52 18.77 -12.85
CA ALA A 949 -7.05 17.42 -12.59
C ALA A 949 -6.50 16.78 -11.31
N ALA A 950 -5.23 17.03 -10.99
CA ALA A 950 -4.55 16.43 -9.85
C ALA A 950 -4.79 17.16 -8.52
N LEU A 951 -5.13 18.46 -8.54
CA LEU A 951 -5.32 19.31 -7.36
C LEU A 951 -6.79 19.53 -6.97
N SER A 952 -7.70 19.30 -7.92
CA SER A 952 -9.14 19.50 -7.74
C SER A 952 -9.72 18.68 -6.59
N SER A 953 -10.56 19.29 -5.75
CA SER A 953 -11.33 18.62 -4.69
C SER A 953 -12.31 17.56 -5.20
N LEU A 954 -12.82 16.75 -4.25
CA LEU A 954 -13.83 15.72 -4.50
C LEU A 954 -15.22 16.30 -4.81
N GLU A 955 -15.51 17.53 -4.39
CA GLU A 955 -16.74 18.24 -4.70
C GLU A 955 -16.68 18.86 -6.12
N GLY A 956 -17.85 19.10 -6.72
CA GLY A 956 -17.96 19.84 -7.99
C GLY A 956 -17.60 21.33 -7.83
N SER A 957 -17.56 22.07 -8.93
CA SER A 957 -17.35 23.53 -8.86
C SER A 957 -18.54 24.23 -8.20
N VAL A 958 -18.29 25.20 -7.31
CA VAL A 958 -19.35 26.02 -6.71
C VAL A 958 -20.02 26.85 -7.80
N ILE A 959 -21.36 26.81 -7.88
CA ILE A 959 -22.13 27.60 -8.84
C ILE A 959 -22.59 28.90 -8.19
N ARG A 960 -23.36 28.81 -7.10
CA ARG A 960 -23.93 29.94 -6.38
C ARG A 960 -24.18 29.59 -4.91
N MET A 961 -24.50 30.62 -4.13
CA MET A 961 -24.99 30.48 -2.77
C MET A 961 -26.37 31.12 -2.65
N THR A 962 -27.25 30.49 -1.88
CA THR A 962 -28.60 30.99 -1.59
C THR A 962 -28.87 30.95 -0.09
N GLY A 963 -29.79 31.78 0.40
CA GLY A 963 -30.08 31.90 1.83
C GLY A 963 -29.01 32.66 2.64
N LYS A 964 -29.16 32.68 3.96
CA LYS A 964 -28.24 33.32 4.92
C LYS A 964 -28.12 32.53 6.22
N GLY A 965 -27.02 32.73 6.94
CA GLY A 965 -26.78 32.11 8.24
C GLY A 965 -26.95 30.58 8.18
N THR A 966 -27.74 30.01 9.09
CA THR A 966 -28.02 28.55 9.15
C THR A 966 -28.86 28.04 7.97
N ALA A 967 -29.57 28.91 7.25
CA ALA A 967 -30.36 28.55 6.08
C ALA A 967 -29.57 28.61 4.76
N ARG A 968 -28.27 28.92 4.81
CA ARG A 968 -27.42 29.02 3.63
C ARG A 968 -27.25 27.67 2.94
N LYS A 969 -27.42 27.65 1.62
CA LYS A 969 -27.14 26.49 0.76
C LYS A 969 -26.04 26.86 -0.24
N ILE A 970 -25.08 25.96 -0.39
CA ILE A 970 -24.04 26.05 -1.41
C ILE A 970 -24.44 25.09 -2.52
N GLU A 971 -24.62 25.61 -3.73
CA GLU A 971 -24.97 24.81 -4.90
C GLU A 971 -23.70 24.48 -5.68
N PHE A 972 -23.49 23.19 -5.94
CA PHE A 972 -22.36 22.66 -6.68
C PHE A 972 -22.83 22.13 -8.03
N LEU A 973 -21.93 22.10 -9.02
CA LEU A 973 -22.19 21.41 -10.26
C LEU A 973 -22.26 19.90 -10.04
N GLU A 974 -23.37 19.27 -10.45
CA GLU A 974 -23.48 17.81 -10.52
C GLU A 974 -22.67 17.29 -11.73
N ALA A 975 -21.73 16.38 -11.49
CA ALA A 975 -20.92 15.77 -12.54
C ALA A 975 -21.37 14.32 -12.79
N GLU A 976 -21.78 14.00 -14.02
CA GLU A 976 -22.35 12.69 -14.40
C GLU A 976 -21.39 11.48 -14.19
N GLU A 977 -20.07 11.68 -14.08
CA GLU A 977 -19.04 10.62 -13.98
C GLU A 977 -18.29 10.63 -12.62
N GLU A 978 -19.04 10.70 -11.52
CA GLU A 978 -18.49 11.08 -10.21
C GLU A 978 -17.60 10.02 -9.54
N ALA A 979 -17.90 8.72 -9.67
CA ALA A 979 -17.21 7.68 -8.91
C ALA A 979 -15.74 7.49 -9.32
N HIS A 980 -15.45 7.41 -10.62
CA HIS A 980 -14.09 7.21 -11.14
C HIS A 980 -13.19 8.42 -10.83
N ARG A 981 -13.71 9.64 -11.07
CA ARG A 981 -13.02 10.89 -10.75
C ARG A 981 -12.70 10.98 -9.27
N ARG A 982 -13.69 10.76 -8.39
CA ARG A 982 -13.50 10.81 -6.93
C ARG A 982 -12.48 9.78 -6.46
N PHE A 983 -12.52 8.55 -6.99
CA PHE A 983 -11.53 7.52 -6.68
C PHE A 983 -10.11 7.95 -7.07
N LEU A 984 -9.93 8.46 -8.30
CA LEU A 984 -8.62 8.89 -8.79
C LEU A 984 -8.05 10.03 -7.91
N VAL A 985 -8.83 11.11 -7.75
CA VAL A 985 -8.44 12.29 -6.96
C VAL A 985 -8.16 11.93 -5.50
N ALA A 986 -9.00 11.11 -4.88
CA ALA A 986 -8.82 10.70 -3.49
C ALA A 986 -7.48 9.98 -3.29
N ASN A 987 -7.11 9.08 -4.20
CA ASN A 987 -5.83 8.36 -4.12
C ASN A 987 -4.62 9.27 -4.41
N ILE A 988 -4.73 10.20 -5.37
CA ILE A 988 -3.70 11.22 -5.64
C ILE A 988 -3.48 12.10 -4.41
N HIS A 989 -4.55 12.61 -3.81
CA HIS A 989 -4.48 13.45 -2.61
C HIS A 989 -3.93 12.68 -1.42
N ARG A 990 -4.34 11.41 -1.23
CA ARG A 990 -3.78 10.54 -0.19
C ARG A 990 -2.26 10.41 -0.34
N GLY A 991 -1.76 10.10 -1.54
CA GLY A 991 -0.32 10.02 -1.79
C GLY A 991 0.41 11.34 -1.54
N THR A 992 -0.19 12.46 -1.93
CA THR A 992 0.34 13.81 -1.72
C THR A 992 0.48 14.13 -0.24
N VAL A 993 -0.60 13.93 0.52
CA VAL A 993 -0.66 14.15 1.96
C VAL A 993 0.28 13.21 2.70
N ASP A 994 0.38 11.93 2.30
CA ASP A 994 1.26 10.96 2.93
C ASP A 994 2.75 11.29 2.71
N PHE A 995 3.13 11.89 1.57
CA PHE A 995 4.48 12.41 1.36
C PHE A 995 4.79 13.54 2.36
N ILE A 996 3.90 14.52 2.50
CA ILE A 996 4.09 15.66 3.41
C ILE A 996 4.08 15.21 4.87
N ARG A 997 3.14 14.34 5.25
CA ARG A 997 3.11 13.73 6.59
C ARG A 997 4.40 12.97 6.88
N SER A 998 4.92 12.24 5.88
CA SER A 998 6.21 11.56 6.01
C SER A 998 7.34 12.56 6.24
N VAL A 999 7.34 13.72 5.57
CA VAL A 999 8.33 14.78 5.83
C VAL A 999 8.20 15.31 7.27
N VAL A 1000 7.00 15.65 7.72
CA VAL A 1000 6.76 16.15 9.08
C VAL A 1000 7.18 15.13 10.14
N GLN A 1001 6.77 13.86 9.99
CA GLN A 1001 7.07 12.82 10.98
C GLN A 1001 8.55 12.40 10.97
N ARG A 1002 9.14 12.23 9.78
CA ARG A 1002 10.52 11.72 9.65
C ARG A 1002 11.55 12.78 9.98
N PHE A 1003 11.22 14.05 9.77
CA PHE A 1003 12.10 15.19 10.00
C PHE A 1003 11.53 16.20 11.00
N ASP A 1004 10.69 15.81 11.95
CA ASP A 1004 9.98 16.71 12.89
C ASP A 1004 10.88 17.82 13.46
N GLY A 1005 12.03 17.44 14.02
CA GLY A 1005 13.02 18.37 14.58
C GLY A 1005 13.84 19.14 13.55
N TYR A 1006 13.77 18.82 12.26
CA TYR A 1006 14.58 19.37 11.15
C TYR A 1006 13.73 19.90 9.97
N ARG A 1007 12.39 19.87 10.04
CA ARG A 1007 11.50 20.10 8.89
C ARG A 1007 11.56 21.53 8.33
N PHE A 1008 12.11 22.45 9.11
CA PHE A 1008 12.36 23.85 8.73
C PHE A 1008 13.82 24.13 8.33
N ASP A 1009 14.72 23.15 8.45
CA ASP A 1009 16.15 23.27 8.12
C ASP A 1009 16.42 23.04 6.61
N PHE A 1010 15.39 22.73 5.82
CA PHE A 1010 15.48 22.55 4.37
C PHE A 1010 14.24 23.05 3.63
N ALA A 1011 14.39 23.34 2.33
CA ALA A 1011 13.29 23.81 1.49
C ALA A 1011 13.35 23.25 0.07
N PHE A 1012 12.21 22.80 -0.45
CA PHE A 1012 12.07 22.29 -1.80
C PHE A 1012 11.98 23.46 -2.77
N SER A 1013 12.94 23.56 -3.68
CA SER A 1013 12.94 24.61 -4.71
C SER A 1013 11.89 24.32 -5.79
N PRO A 1014 11.39 25.34 -6.51
CA PRO A 1014 10.45 25.16 -7.61
C PRO A 1014 10.92 24.14 -8.66
N MET A 1015 12.22 24.15 -8.97
CA MET A 1015 12.81 23.24 -9.94
C MET A 1015 12.79 21.79 -9.43
N LEU A 1016 13.26 21.56 -8.19
CA LEU A 1016 13.29 20.24 -7.58
C LEU A 1016 11.88 19.66 -7.45
N SER A 1017 10.95 20.44 -6.91
CA SER A 1017 9.61 20.01 -6.56
C SER A 1017 8.72 19.70 -7.76
N SER A 1018 8.92 20.39 -8.88
CA SER A 1018 8.10 20.24 -10.09
C SER A 1018 8.68 19.31 -11.17
N GLY A 1019 9.96 18.92 -11.05
CA GLY A 1019 10.70 18.24 -12.12
C GLY A 1019 10.06 16.94 -12.60
N LEU A 1020 9.60 16.08 -11.67
CA LEU A 1020 8.97 14.80 -12.04
C LEU A 1020 7.59 15.00 -12.68
N MET A 1021 6.80 15.94 -12.14
CA MET A 1021 5.49 16.31 -12.65
C MET A 1021 5.58 16.85 -14.09
N PHE A 1022 6.52 17.75 -14.36
CA PHE A 1022 6.73 18.24 -15.73
C PHE A 1022 7.25 17.17 -16.67
N ASN A 1023 8.14 16.28 -16.22
CA ASN A 1023 8.59 15.17 -17.05
C ASN A 1023 7.41 14.27 -17.45
N PHE A 1024 6.55 13.93 -16.50
CA PHE A 1024 5.34 13.16 -16.75
C PHE A 1024 4.40 13.85 -17.75
N ALA A 1025 4.08 15.12 -17.51
CA ALA A 1025 3.20 15.89 -18.39
C ALA A 1025 3.75 16.00 -19.83
N SER A 1026 5.08 16.10 -19.95
CA SER A 1026 5.78 16.26 -21.23
C SER A 1026 6.08 14.94 -21.96
N SER A 1027 6.29 13.84 -21.26
CA SER A 1027 6.72 12.57 -21.86
C SER A 1027 6.11 11.39 -21.09
N PRO A 1028 4.78 11.27 -21.10
CA PRO A 1028 4.11 10.24 -20.32
C PRO A 1028 4.31 8.86 -20.92
N ALA A 1029 4.47 7.87 -20.05
CA ALA A 1029 4.34 6.48 -20.43
C ALA A 1029 2.86 6.15 -20.69
N PRO A 1030 2.53 5.24 -21.63
CA PRO A 1030 1.15 4.85 -21.90
C PRO A 1030 0.42 4.36 -20.64
N ARG A 1031 1.12 3.59 -19.80
CA ARG A 1031 0.61 3.04 -18.54
C ARG A 1031 0.23 4.12 -17.53
N ASP A 1032 1.08 5.15 -17.37
CA ASP A 1032 0.83 6.25 -16.44
C ASP A 1032 -0.22 7.23 -16.99
N ALA A 1033 -0.20 7.51 -18.29
CA ALA A 1033 -1.24 8.31 -18.94
C ALA A 1033 -2.62 7.65 -18.81
N GLY A 1034 -2.67 6.31 -18.81
CA GLY A 1034 -3.89 5.52 -18.67
C GLY A 1034 -4.74 5.87 -17.45
N MET A 1035 -4.14 6.41 -16.37
CA MET A 1035 -4.84 6.86 -15.17
C MET A 1035 -5.85 7.98 -15.42
N PHE A 1036 -5.70 8.73 -16.52
CA PHE A 1036 -6.48 9.93 -16.83
C PHE A 1036 -7.42 9.76 -18.04
N VAL A 1037 -7.59 8.54 -18.52
CA VAL A 1037 -8.59 8.22 -19.56
C VAL A 1037 -9.99 8.44 -18.98
N ASP A 1038 -10.86 9.13 -19.73
CA ASP A 1038 -12.21 9.56 -19.30
C ASP A 1038 -12.23 10.46 -18.07
N PHE A 1039 -11.10 11.09 -17.71
CA PHE A 1039 -11.13 12.12 -16.67
C PHE A 1039 -11.71 13.42 -17.23
N GLN A 1040 -12.91 13.82 -16.78
CA GLN A 1040 -13.51 15.09 -17.17
C GLN A 1040 -12.97 16.26 -16.34
N VAL A 1041 -12.47 17.29 -17.03
CA VAL A 1041 -12.15 18.58 -16.42
C VAL A 1041 -13.31 19.54 -16.67
N GLU A 1042 -13.90 20.07 -15.60
CA GLU A 1042 -15.03 21.00 -15.68
C GLU A 1042 -14.59 22.37 -16.21
N ASN A 1043 -15.30 22.89 -17.22
CA ASN A 1043 -15.12 24.25 -17.70
C ASN A 1043 -16.48 24.90 -18.03
N ILE A 1044 -17.39 24.95 -17.05
CA ILE A 1044 -18.76 25.52 -17.20
C ILE A 1044 -18.73 26.93 -17.82
N PHE A 1045 -17.84 27.78 -17.28
CA PHE A 1045 -17.71 29.17 -17.73
C PHE A 1045 -17.22 29.25 -19.19
N GLY A 1046 -16.33 28.34 -19.61
CA GLY A 1046 -15.79 28.24 -20.97
C GLY A 1046 -16.65 27.45 -21.97
N GLY A 1047 -17.50 26.51 -21.52
CA GLY A 1047 -18.56 25.89 -22.33
C GLY A 1047 -18.62 24.37 -22.30
N GLY A 1048 -18.62 23.78 -21.11
CA GLY A 1048 -18.84 22.34 -20.88
C GLY A 1048 -17.66 21.62 -20.21
N SER A 1049 -17.85 20.34 -19.87
CA SER A 1049 -16.77 19.45 -19.45
C SER A 1049 -15.91 19.05 -20.65
N VAL A 1050 -14.61 18.86 -20.42
CA VAL A 1050 -13.67 18.43 -21.45
C VAL A 1050 -12.86 17.25 -20.94
N SER A 1051 -12.73 16.21 -21.77
CA SER A 1051 -11.96 15.04 -21.39
C SER A 1051 -10.46 15.34 -21.42
N LEU A 1052 -9.76 14.98 -20.34
CA LEU A 1052 -8.31 15.09 -20.26
C LEU A 1052 -7.66 14.16 -21.29
N ILE A 1053 -8.11 12.91 -21.35
CA ILE A 1053 -7.84 11.96 -22.42
C ILE A 1053 -9.14 11.24 -22.81
N ALA A 1054 -9.59 11.43 -24.05
CA ALA A 1054 -10.80 10.80 -24.58
C ALA A 1054 -10.63 9.28 -24.72
N ASN A 1055 -11.65 8.48 -24.37
CA ASN A 1055 -11.63 7.02 -24.48
C ASN A 1055 -12.15 6.51 -25.83
N ALA A 1056 -11.57 5.40 -26.28
CA ALA A 1056 -12.03 4.67 -27.46
C ALA A 1056 -13.32 3.85 -27.22
N HIS A 1057 -13.72 3.65 -25.95
CA HIS A 1057 -14.87 2.84 -25.52
C HIS A 1057 -14.87 1.43 -26.13
N GLY A 1058 -13.71 0.77 -26.09
CA GLY A 1058 -13.53 -0.59 -26.61
C GLY A 1058 -13.46 -0.71 -28.14
N ARG A 1059 -13.53 0.41 -28.89
CA ARG A 1059 -13.39 0.39 -30.35
C ARG A 1059 -11.93 0.18 -30.78
N PRO A 1060 -11.66 -0.65 -31.81
CA PRO A 1060 -10.32 -0.76 -32.39
C PRO A 1060 -9.83 0.60 -32.92
N VAL A 1061 -8.66 1.05 -32.46
CA VAL A 1061 -8.12 2.38 -32.79
C VAL A 1061 -7.43 2.34 -34.15
N ASN A 1062 -8.13 2.81 -35.19
CA ASN A 1062 -7.55 3.12 -36.50
C ASN A 1062 -7.01 4.57 -36.55
N ASP A 1063 -6.35 4.96 -37.65
CA ASP A 1063 -5.72 6.29 -37.74
C ASP A 1063 -6.73 7.45 -37.66
N SER A 1064 -7.94 7.28 -38.22
CA SER A 1064 -9.01 8.29 -38.15
C SER A 1064 -9.57 8.46 -36.73
N LEU A 1065 -9.84 7.35 -36.04
CA LEU A 1065 -10.29 7.37 -34.66
C LEU A 1065 -9.18 7.91 -33.74
N ARG A 1066 -7.91 7.59 -34.01
CA ARG A 1066 -6.78 8.19 -33.28
C ARG A 1066 -6.75 9.70 -33.41
N GLU A 1067 -6.85 10.25 -34.63
CA GLU A 1067 -6.87 11.70 -34.85
C GLU A 1067 -8.04 12.35 -34.11
N HIS A 1068 -9.21 11.71 -34.13
CA HIS A 1068 -10.38 12.16 -33.39
C HIS A 1068 -10.16 12.16 -31.87
N LEU A 1069 -9.64 11.07 -31.31
CA LEU A 1069 -9.34 10.96 -29.86
C LEU A 1069 -8.27 11.98 -29.44
N LEU A 1070 -7.25 12.19 -30.28
CA LEU A 1070 -6.25 13.22 -30.06
C LEU A 1070 -6.88 14.61 -30.06
N ASP A 1071 -7.79 14.92 -30.99
CA ASP A 1071 -8.46 16.21 -31.08
C ASP A 1071 -9.39 16.48 -29.89
N GLN A 1072 -10.11 15.46 -29.43
CA GLN A 1072 -11.00 15.57 -28.27
C GLN A 1072 -10.27 15.65 -26.92
N SER A 1073 -9.06 15.12 -26.82
CA SER A 1073 -8.27 15.14 -25.59
C SER A 1073 -7.66 16.52 -25.31
N LYS A 1074 -7.73 17.00 -24.07
CA LYS A 1074 -6.98 18.22 -23.66
C LYS A 1074 -5.50 17.96 -23.46
N TRP A 1075 -5.14 16.80 -22.92
CA TRP A 1075 -3.74 16.40 -22.79
C TRP A 1075 -3.28 15.61 -24.01
N LYS A 1076 -2.92 16.35 -25.07
CA LYS A 1076 -2.50 15.78 -26.37
C LYS A 1076 -1.36 14.77 -26.25
N ARG A 1077 -0.39 15.01 -25.35
CA ARG A 1077 0.77 14.12 -25.16
C ARG A 1077 0.38 12.81 -24.48
N GLY A 1078 -0.53 12.84 -23.50
CA GLY A 1078 -1.06 11.63 -22.86
C GLY A 1078 -1.83 10.76 -23.86
N ALA A 1079 -2.75 11.37 -24.60
CA ALA A 1079 -3.51 10.67 -25.65
C ALA A 1079 -2.59 10.07 -26.73
N ALA A 1080 -1.54 10.80 -27.15
CA ALA A 1080 -0.57 10.28 -28.11
C ALA A 1080 0.25 9.09 -27.58
N ALA A 1081 0.55 9.07 -26.27
CA ALA A 1081 1.24 7.94 -25.65
C ALA A 1081 0.35 6.69 -25.63
N ILE A 1082 -0.93 6.83 -25.26
CA ILE A 1082 -1.88 5.71 -25.20
C ILE A 1082 -2.19 5.15 -26.59
N TYR A 1083 -2.45 6.03 -27.55
CA TYR A 1083 -2.95 5.62 -28.87
C TYR A 1083 -1.85 5.45 -29.92
N ALA A 1084 -0.57 5.38 -29.54
CA ALA A 1084 0.55 5.25 -30.48
C ALA A 1084 0.39 4.03 -31.43
N PRO A 1085 0.77 4.14 -32.73
CA PRO A 1085 0.70 3.01 -33.65
C PRO A 1085 1.66 1.89 -33.26
N ALA A 1086 1.18 0.65 -33.30
CA ALA A 1086 1.99 -0.53 -32.99
C ALA A 1086 3.26 -0.55 -33.86
N GLY A 1087 4.43 -0.51 -33.22
CA GLY A 1087 5.74 -0.65 -33.87
C GLY A 1087 6.59 0.62 -34.06
N LYS A 1088 6.20 1.78 -33.53
CA LYS A 1088 7.10 2.96 -33.44
C LYS A 1088 7.13 3.51 -32.01
N GLU A 1089 8.26 3.34 -31.32
CA GLU A 1089 8.55 4.11 -30.09
C GLU A 1089 8.38 5.60 -30.37
N ALA A 1090 7.65 6.30 -29.50
CA ALA A 1090 7.50 7.75 -29.58
C ALA A 1090 8.89 8.41 -29.59
N ALA A 1091 9.16 9.24 -30.59
CA ALA A 1091 10.43 9.92 -30.73
C ALA A 1091 10.68 10.82 -29.48
N ARG A 1092 11.70 10.48 -28.68
CA ARG A 1092 12.17 11.34 -27.58
C ARG A 1092 12.48 12.74 -28.13
N PRO A 1093 11.95 13.82 -27.54
CA PRO A 1093 12.30 15.18 -27.95
C PRO A 1093 13.80 15.44 -27.76
N LYS A 1094 14.41 16.21 -28.66
CA LYS A 1094 15.76 16.73 -28.45
C LYS A 1094 15.76 17.70 -27.26
N GLU A 1095 16.65 17.47 -26.31
CA GLU A 1095 16.92 18.34 -25.16
C GLU A 1095 16.98 19.82 -25.58
N THR A 1096 16.03 20.62 -25.10
CA THR A 1096 16.19 22.07 -24.98
C THR A 1096 17.14 22.32 -23.82
N ARG A 1097 18.38 22.70 -24.13
CA ARG A 1097 19.35 23.19 -23.13
C ARG A 1097 18.80 24.46 -22.49
N LEU A 1098 18.44 24.40 -21.22
CA LEU A 1098 18.48 25.57 -20.34
C LEU A 1098 19.96 25.99 -20.22
N ALA A 1099 20.27 27.20 -20.68
CA ALA A 1099 21.63 27.74 -20.61
C ALA A 1099 21.94 28.15 -19.16
N PRO A 1100 23.04 27.67 -18.56
CA PRO A 1100 23.53 28.23 -17.31
C PRO A 1100 24.25 29.55 -17.59
N THR A 1101 23.82 30.61 -16.92
CA THR A 1101 24.61 31.83 -16.74
C THR A 1101 25.73 31.55 -15.73
N ASN A 1102 26.97 31.40 -16.19
CA ASN A 1102 28.11 32.06 -15.54
C ASN A 1102 29.46 31.89 -16.27
N ASN A 1103 30.26 32.93 -16.10
CA ASN A 1103 31.61 33.13 -16.61
C ASN A 1103 32.63 32.07 -16.14
N GLY A 1104 33.55 31.74 -17.05
CA GLY A 1104 34.99 31.58 -16.77
C GLY A 1104 35.48 30.39 -15.95
N VAL A 1105 36.11 29.43 -16.64
CA VAL A 1105 37.52 28.96 -16.51
C VAL A 1105 37.61 27.45 -16.78
N LYS A 1106 38.52 27.10 -17.71
CA LYS A 1106 38.82 25.75 -18.18
C LYS A 1106 39.55 24.91 -17.11
N ALA A 1107 39.23 23.62 -17.03
CA ALA A 1107 40.19 22.58 -16.64
C ALA A 1107 39.89 21.27 -17.39
N ASN A 1108 40.98 20.57 -17.76
CA ASN A 1108 41.07 19.48 -18.73
C ASN A 1108 40.88 18.07 -18.12
N HIS A 1109 40.55 17.11 -19.02
CA HIS A 1109 40.88 15.66 -19.02
C HIS A 1109 40.22 14.76 -17.93
N ALA A 1110 39.89 13.47 -18.15
CA ALA A 1110 40.01 12.53 -19.28
C ALA A 1110 39.08 11.30 -19.10
N GLY A 1111 38.71 10.67 -20.22
CA GLY A 1111 38.64 9.20 -20.39
C GLY A 1111 37.47 8.41 -19.79
N SER A 1112 36.60 7.83 -20.66
CA SER A 1112 36.21 6.40 -20.58
C SER A 1112 35.13 6.02 -21.63
N MET A 1113 35.59 5.22 -22.59
CA MET A 1113 34.99 4.12 -23.38
C MET A 1113 33.46 3.93 -23.49
N SER A 1114 32.98 3.83 -24.74
CA SER A 1114 31.69 3.22 -25.12
C SER A 1114 31.84 2.20 -26.26
N THR A 1115 31.29 0.99 -26.08
CA THR A 1115 31.17 -0.10 -27.07
C THR A 1115 29.95 0.07 -28.02
N PRO A 1116 29.88 -0.65 -29.16
CA PRO A 1116 29.55 -0.04 -30.45
C PRO A 1116 28.09 -0.20 -30.91
N LYS A 1117 27.54 0.85 -31.55
CA LYS A 1117 26.29 0.80 -32.34
C LYS A 1117 26.59 0.44 -33.81
N SER A 1118 25.65 -0.27 -34.43
CA SER A 1118 25.77 -0.90 -35.75
C SER A 1118 26.28 0.04 -36.87
N ALA A 1119 27.23 -0.46 -37.67
CA ALA A 1119 28.00 0.28 -38.67
C ALA A 1119 27.16 0.97 -39.77
N ASN A 1120 25.97 0.43 -40.09
CA ASN A 1120 25.08 1.00 -41.11
C ASN A 1120 24.41 2.32 -40.67
N SER A 1121 24.03 2.45 -39.39
CA SER A 1121 23.41 3.68 -38.88
C SER A 1121 24.40 4.86 -38.84
N MET A 1122 25.67 4.56 -38.52
CA MET A 1122 26.75 5.56 -38.51
C MET A 1122 27.11 6.04 -39.91
N GLN A 1123 27.11 5.16 -40.93
CA GLN A 1123 27.39 5.59 -42.30
C GLN A 1123 26.32 6.55 -42.83
N GLN A 1124 25.03 6.27 -42.59
CA GLN A 1124 23.94 7.13 -43.03
C GLN A 1124 23.96 8.49 -42.30
N ALA A 1125 24.19 8.49 -40.98
CA ALA A 1125 24.34 9.73 -40.21
C ALA A 1125 25.56 10.56 -40.66
N ARG A 1126 26.67 9.91 -41.01
CA ARG A 1126 27.88 10.57 -41.52
C ARG A 1126 27.67 11.15 -42.92
N LYS A 1127 26.91 10.46 -43.78
CA LYS A 1127 26.53 10.94 -45.13
C LYS A 1127 25.63 12.18 -45.03
N ASN A 1128 24.62 12.13 -44.15
CA ASN A 1128 23.72 13.26 -43.90
C ASN A 1128 24.43 14.48 -43.30
N ARG A 1129 25.37 14.28 -42.35
CA ARG A 1129 26.21 15.39 -41.83
C ARG A 1129 27.10 16.01 -42.91
N LYS A 1130 27.69 15.18 -43.77
CA LYS A 1130 28.53 15.66 -44.89
C LYS A 1130 27.70 16.46 -45.89
N LEU A 1131 26.50 15.98 -46.25
CA LEU A 1131 25.59 16.68 -47.15
C LEU A 1131 25.11 18.02 -46.54
N ALA A 1132 24.72 18.03 -45.26
CA ALA A 1132 24.33 19.26 -44.57
C ALA A 1132 25.47 20.30 -44.52
N LYS A 1133 26.72 19.84 -44.32
CA LYS A 1133 27.90 20.70 -44.36
C LYS A 1133 28.18 21.22 -45.77
N PHE A 1134 28.04 20.39 -46.79
CA PHE A 1134 28.18 20.80 -48.19
C PHE A 1134 27.16 21.88 -48.56
N ARG A 1135 25.88 21.70 -48.21
CA ARG A 1135 24.83 22.71 -48.43
C ARG A 1135 25.13 24.02 -47.72
N ARG A 1136 25.49 23.96 -46.43
CA ARG A 1136 25.71 25.16 -45.62
C ARG A 1136 26.95 25.93 -46.07
N ASN A 1137 28.06 25.25 -46.30
CA ASN A 1137 29.32 25.88 -46.67
C ASN A 1137 30.18 24.95 -47.55
N PRO A 1138 29.97 24.98 -48.89
CA PRO A 1138 30.70 24.14 -49.84
C PRO A 1138 32.22 24.36 -49.79
N TYR A 1139 32.66 25.60 -49.54
CA TYR A 1139 34.07 25.95 -49.40
C TYR A 1139 34.74 25.20 -48.24
N LEU A 1140 34.15 25.28 -47.04
CA LEU A 1140 34.64 24.56 -45.86
C LEU A 1140 34.46 23.04 -45.99
N PHE A 1141 33.42 22.58 -46.68
CA PHE A 1141 33.22 21.16 -46.97
C PHE A 1141 34.37 20.56 -47.79
N PHE A 1142 34.77 21.21 -48.87
CA PHE A 1142 35.91 20.76 -49.68
C PHE A 1142 37.25 21.03 -49.00
N SER A 1143 37.37 22.11 -48.22
CA SER A 1143 38.59 22.44 -47.47
C SER A 1143 38.98 21.33 -46.47
N ASP A 1144 37.98 20.71 -45.86
CA ASP A 1144 38.16 19.63 -44.88
C ASP A 1144 38.31 18.23 -45.51
N SER A 1145 38.35 18.16 -46.84
CA SER A 1145 38.57 16.89 -47.54
C SER A 1145 40.01 16.41 -47.37
N LYS A 1146 40.16 15.17 -46.91
CA LYS A 1146 41.47 14.50 -46.84
C LYS A 1146 42.03 14.10 -48.21
N LYS A 1147 41.24 14.16 -49.28
CA LYS A 1147 41.70 13.88 -50.66
C LYS A 1147 42.14 15.18 -51.35
N PRO A 1148 43.41 15.33 -51.75
CA PRO A 1148 43.93 16.58 -52.31
C PRO A 1148 43.17 17.09 -53.54
N ALA A 1149 42.73 16.19 -54.44
CA ALA A 1149 41.96 16.53 -55.63
C ALA A 1149 40.61 17.20 -55.29
N LEU A 1150 39.87 16.64 -54.32
CA LEU A 1150 38.61 17.22 -53.86
C LEU A 1150 38.82 18.53 -53.08
N ARG A 1151 39.96 18.66 -52.38
CA ARG A 1151 40.28 19.89 -51.65
C ARG A 1151 40.53 21.07 -52.58
N ARG A 1152 41.06 20.85 -53.79
CA ARG A 1152 41.24 21.91 -54.80
C ARG A 1152 39.90 22.49 -55.28
N ILE A 1153 38.82 21.71 -55.23
CA ILE A 1153 37.47 22.16 -55.63
C ILE A 1153 37.00 23.35 -54.77
N ARG A 1154 37.50 23.51 -53.54
CA ARG A 1154 37.14 24.64 -52.66
C ARG A 1154 37.32 26.00 -53.32
N HIS A 1155 38.31 26.15 -54.23
CA HIS A 1155 38.58 27.44 -54.87
C HIS A 1155 37.42 27.91 -55.74
N PHE A 1156 36.64 26.99 -56.32
CA PHE A 1156 35.40 27.30 -57.05
C PHE A 1156 34.25 27.77 -56.15
N PHE A 1157 34.36 27.59 -54.83
CA PHE A 1157 33.35 28.00 -53.85
C PHE A 1157 33.85 29.11 -52.94
N ASN A 1158 35.00 29.75 -53.23
CA ASN A 1158 35.48 30.87 -52.44
C ASN A 1158 34.56 32.08 -52.62
N THR A 1159 33.86 32.47 -51.56
CA THR A 1159 32.88 33.56 -51.60
C THR A 1159 33.53 34.95 -51.68
N GLU A 1160 34.85 35.05 -51.59
CA GLU A 1160 35.59 36.28 -51.89
C GLU A 1160 35.58 36.62 -53.40
N HIS A 1161 35.35 35.62 -54.27
CA HIS A 1161 35.21 35.81 -55.71
C HIS A 1161 33.74 35.73 -56.15
N MET A 1162 33.38 36.49 -57.19
CA MET A 1162 32.01 36.54 -57.71
C MET A 1162 31.50 35.17 -58.20
N THR A 1163 32.36 34.43 -58.91
CA THR A 1163 32.05 33.07 -59.40
C THR A 1163 31.80 32.09 -58.24
N GLY A 1164 32.57 32.18 -57.15
CA GLY A 1164 32.39 31.34 -55.98
C GLY A 1164 31.14 31.67 -55.15
N ARG A 1165 30.70 32.93 -55.14
CA ARG A 1165 29.39 33.32 -54.57
C ARG A 1165 28.23 32.73 -55.37
N MET A 1166 28.31 32.75 -56.71
CA MET A 1166 27.28 32.17 -57.59
C MET A 1166 27.18 30.66 -57.42
N LEU A 1167 28.31 29.94 -57.49
CA LEU A 1167 28.36 28.48 -57.33
C LEU A 1167 27.90 28.03 -55.94
N SER A 1168 28.25 28.77 -54.88
CA SER A 1168 27.79 28.48 -53.52
C SER A 1168 26.28 28.70 -53.35
N LYS A 1169 25.69 29.69 -54.03
CA LYS A 1169 24.24 29.88 -54.08
C LYS A 1169 23.56 28.75 -54.86
N LEU A 1170 24.12 28.33 -55.99
CA LEU A 1170 23.56 27.25 -56.80
C LEU A 1170 23.52 25.92 -56.03
N VAL A 1171 24.60 25.58 -55.30
CA VAL A 1171 24.64 24.39 -54.44
C VAL A 1171 23.59 24.45 -53.33
N ARG A 1172 23.32 25.62 -52.76
CA ARG A 1172 22.26 25.80 -51.75
C ARG A 1172 20.86 25.66 -52.32
N ALA A 1173 20.68 25.91 -53.61
CA ALA A 1173 19.38 25.83 -54.29
C ALA A 1173 19.07 24.42 -54.84
N VAL A 1174 20.10 23.65 -55.23
CA VAL A 1174 19.93 22.36 -55.93
C VAL A 1174 20.20 21.15 -55.04
N ALA A 1175 21.11 21.25 -54.06
CA ALA A 1175 21.52 20.12 -53.23
C ALA A 1175 20.63 19.96 -52.01
#